data_AF-A0A9E1UUV0-F1
#
_entry.id   AF-A0A9E1UUV0-F1
#
_cell.length_a   1.000
_cell.length_b   1.000
_cell.length_c   1.000
_cell.angle_alpha   90.00
_cell.angle_beta   90.00
_cell.angle_gamma   90.00
#
_symmetry.space_group_name_H-M   'P 1'
#
loop_
_entity.id
_entity.type
_entity.pdbx_description
1 polymer ?
#
loop_
_entity_poly.entity_id
_entity_poly.type
_entity_poly.pdbx_seq_one_letter_code
_entity_poly.pdbx_strand_id
1 'polypeptide(L)'
;MRFTILGMVLIGVTLVGAEPNAVRNPGFEQGDAGPAEWAFNQRKTTSQIVWDRQRGRTGTASVQITNRAATETGNVVQSYRFDPPLPAGTRLTFSAFAATQDCADSPRIIMQLYSTASVRQNASATCPGGTHGFREVRGHMIVRAPSSRLAMYLCNYSLGTVWWDDAELRIIRAAALPAGPRPAGDGTTFRVRSQDGLAIDVADNGGIASVRLGTRDLAAGFERTGLWIREVGKAALCVTGDVDAKDGMVRQRYESDGFIVEAVFQGRADCISCTGTIRDTRGTDRAVDVWFALPVGGAGWRWGTSIREETPIEDLPLGSDTTTFASVSDPGSRDGVALAVPADSPCECTFTHDPEQGFAVSFRFGLSPAAGGTYRSAAPFRFNIYRCDGRWGLRDAARRYYRMHPWAFEKRVTREGLWLFGGIPKWLPDPENYTFHEGGVSHRAYGDEHGFYTCPYIIPGQREIRRLPELPTSSAQALALLGKADLADEKRGRGWGKDMKEIIENCMLTGADGAPRLLIRNTTWGGKSVTFPLNANPALLRETEGATVAKALLQTTASWLRDAPTIDGIYVDSLGLWGEYSDHRPDHMAVTQTPLTYDGQSGKPAISNQYPLLEFLWGLRDVLHAADKVLFANGVHQTRRFHFFALDVMGVEGHGLLEQKRVMAYQKPFLLLIYNIHADPAKMAHYYHLCTFYGIYPSFGNTNVFRSLEDYAPVERLNRRFVPALRRITRAGWQPVSHVHSDLRDVWVERWGPGKDNAVYLTVYNAAQKERLVSLAIDHTSLPLGRTGLSAIDLLSGEKWQGEAKGEEFLLRLPVPGEQVRVLQLSSAAAP
;
A
#
# COMPACT_ATOMS: atom_id res chain seq x y z
N MET A 1 34.31 57.68 35.23
CA MET A 1 33.83 57.81 33.83
C MET A 1 34.55 56.75 32.99
N ARG A 2 33.90 55.60 32.83
CA ARG A 2 34.17 54.44 31.95
C ARG A 2 33.39 53.27 32.57
N PHE A 3 32.32 52.83 31.90
CA PHE A 3 31.57 51.63 32.28
C PHE A 3 31.69 50.59 31.17
N THR A 4 31.95 49.37 31.61
CA THR A 4 32.17 48.13 30.87
C THR A 4 30.88 47.66 30.17
N ILE A 5 30.96 47.25 28.90
CA ILE A 5 29.91 46.51 28.19
C ILE A 5 30.44 45.12 27.85
N LEU A 6 29.62 44.11 28.17
CA LEU A 6 29.79 42.69 27.94
C LEU A 6 29.60 42.37 26.43
N GLY A 7 30.60 41.77 25.79
CA GLY A 7 30.51 41.30 24.40
C GLY A 7 30.06 39.84 24.33
N MET A 8 28.86 39.61 23.80
CA MET A 8 28.32 38.29 23.47
C MET A 8 28.76 37.93 22.05
N VAL A 9 29.57 36.87 21.90
CA VAL A 9 30.00 36.36 20.60
C VAL A 9 28.87 35.50 20.02
N LEU A 10 28.13 36.05 19.05
CA LEU A 10 27.29 35.26 18.13
C LEU A 10 28.21 34.56 17.13
N ILE A 11 28.31 33.24 17.22
CA ILE A 11 28.80 32.40 16.12
C ILE A 11 27.67 32.34 15.10
N GLY A 12 27.80 33.11 14.02
CA GLY A 12 26.87 33.09 12.90
C GLY A 12 26.89 31.74 12.20
N VAL A 13 25.73 31.09 12.15
CA VAL A 13 25.43 30.06 11.15
C VAL A 13 25.37 30.78 9.81
N THR A 14 26.38 30.56 8.97
CA THR A 14 26.36 30.95 7.56
C THR A 14 25.24 30.17 6.87
N LEU A 15 24.08 30.81 6.68
CA LEU A 15 23.10 30.41 5.69
C LEU A 15 23.77 30.50 4.31
N VAL A 16 24.19 29.36 3.78
CA VAL A 16 24.62 29.21 2.40
C VAL A 16 23.47 29.67 1.50
N GLY A 17 23.78 30.58 0.57
CA GLY A 17 22.83 31.18 -0.37
C GLY A 17 21.99 30.11 -1.10
N ALA A 18 20.78 30.49 -1.50
CA ALA A 18 19.86 29.60 -2.19
C ALA A 18 20.53 28.97 -3.42
N GLU A 19 20.62 27.63 -3.47
CA GLU A 19 21.07 26.94 -4.69
C GLU A 19 20.19 27.33 -5.89
N PRO A 20 20.78 27.49 -7.08
CA PRO A 20 20.04 27.83 -8.30
C PRO A 20 19.07 26.71 -8.70
N ASN A 21 18.05 27.07 -9.49
CA ASN A 21 17.09 26.12 -10.04
C ASN A 21 17.83 25.02 -10.85
N ALA A 22 17.67 23.76 -10.46
CA ALA A 22 18.31 22.62 -11.11
C ALA A 22 17.63 22.23 -12.44
N VAL A 23 16.42 22.73 -12.71
CA VAL A 23 15.74 22.52 -13.99
C VAL A 23 16.48 23.23 -15.10
N ARG A 24 16.78 22.49 -16.18
CA ARG A 24 17.34 23.05 -17.41
C ARG A 24 16.20 23.49 -18.31
N ASN A 25 16.35 24.66 -18.93
CA ASN A 25 15.32 25.26 -19.78
C ASN A 25 13.93 25.33 -19.10
N PRO A 26 13.82 25.98 -17.92
CA PRO A 26 12.63 25.91 -17.07
C PRO A 26 11.38 26.56 -17.67
N GLY A 27 11.56 27.61 -18.48
CA GLY A 27 10.49 28.29 -19.24
C GLY A 27 10.34 27.80 -20.68
N PHE A 28 11.00 26.69 -21.05
CA PHE A 28 10.90 26.10 -22.39
C PHE A 28 11.28 27.02 -23.58
N GLU A 29 12.08 28.07 -23.36
CA GLU A 29 12.41 29.07 -24.39
C GLU A 29 13.46 28.60 -25.41
N GLN A 30 14.22 27.55 -25.10
CA GLN A 30 15.36 27.09 -25.92
C GLN A 30 15.08 25.76 -26.62
N GLY A 31 15.56 25.60 -27.86
CA GLY A 31 15.48 24.36 -28.65
C GLY A 31 15.11 24.57 -30.12
N ASP A 32 15.18 23.50 -30.91
CA ASP A 32 14.91 23.54 -32.35
C ASP A 32 13.51 22.97 -32.69
N ALA A 33 13.37 21.64 -32.66
CA ALA A 33 12.11 20.94 -32.95
C ALA A 33 11.21 20.71 -31.71
N GLY A 34 11.72 21.04 -30.52
CA GLY A 34 11.09 20.86 -29.22
C GLY A 34 11.95 21.54 -28.15
N PRO A 35 11.44 21.69 -26.91
CA PRO A 35 12.21 22.33 -25.84
C PRO A 35 13.45 21.49 -25.52
N ALA A 36 14.62 22.09 -25.63
CA ALA A 36 15.90 21.46 -25.29
C ALA A 36 15.89 20.94 -23.84
N GLU A 37 16.61 19.84 -23.60
CA GLU A 37 16.71 19.15 -22.29
C GLU A 37 15.40 18.52 -21.76
N TRP A 38 14.30 18.62 -22.50
CA TRP A 38 13.02 17.98 -22.17
C TRP A 38 12.66 16.94 -23.23
N ALA A 39 12.27 15.76 -22.78
CA ALA A 39 11.81 14.70 -23.68
C ALA A 39 10.27 14.66 -23.68
N PHE A 40 9.68 14.70 -24.87
CA PHE A 40 8.28 14.36 -25.06
C PHE A 40 8.17 12.84 -24.98
N ASN A 41 7.55 12.34 -23.91
CA ASN A 41 7.49 10.90 -23.70
C ASN A 41 6.50 10.29 -24.69
N GLN A 42 7.01 9.57 -25.70
CA GLN A 42 6.20 8.89 -26.71
C GLN A 42 5.88 7.43 -26.36
N ARG A 43 6.44 6.88 -25.27
CA ARG A 43 6.13 5.51 -24.83
C ARG A 43 4.84 5.51 -24.01
N LYS A 44 3.81 4.81 -24.51
CA LYS A 44 2.48 4.69 -23.87
C LYS A 44 1.72 6.03 -23.72
N THR A 45 2.12 7.05 -24.47
CA THR A 45 1.41 8.33 -24.55
C THR A 45 0.57 8.36 -25.82
N THR A 46 -0.71 8.75 -25.69
CA THR A 46 -1.63 8.94 -26.83
C THR A 46 -2.04 10.40 -27.02
N SER A 47 -1.50 11.29 -26.19
CA SER A 47 -1.80 12.73 -26.19
C SER A 47 -1.11 13.49 -27.30
N GLN A 48 -1.70 14.60 -27.70
CA GLN A 48 -1.01 15.61 -28.50
C GLN A 48 -0.14 16.46 -27.57
N ILE A 49 1.19 16.39 -27.75
CA ILE A 49 2.17 17.21 -27.01
C ILE A 49 2.77 18.21 -27.99
N VAL A 50 2.68 19.50 -27.67
CA VAL A 50 3.13 20.59 -28.52
C VAL A 50 4.03 21.52 -27.71
N TRP A 51 5.13 21.93 -28.32
CA TRP A 51 5.89 23.08 -27.84
C TRP A 51 5.17 24.35 -28.29
N ASP A 52 4.43 24.98 -27.37
CA ASP A 52 3.59 26.13 -27.65
C ASP A 52 4.44 27.40 -27.52
N ARG A 53 4.73 28.06 -28.64
CA ARG A 53 5.48 29.33 -28.68
C ARG A 53 4.59 30.58 -28.77
N GLN A 54 3.29 30.42 -28.48
CA GLN A 54 2.32 31.52 -28.48
C GLN A 54 1.77 31.81 -27.09
N ARG A 55 1.97 30.90 -26.14
CA ARG A 55 1.47 31.01 -24.78
C ARG A 55 2.53 30.55 -23.79
N GLY A 56 3.06 31.49 -23.01
CA GLY A 56 3.90 31.25 -21.84
C GLY A 56 3.37 32.03 -20.63
N ARG A 57 3.78 31.65 -19.43
CA ARG A 57 3.60 32.44 -18.21
C ARG A 57 4.67 33.53 -18.14
N THR A 58 5.93 33.15 -18.35
CA THR A 58 7.04 34.10 -18.55
C THR A 58 7.74 33.77 -19.86
N GLY A 59 8.21 34.79 -20.58
CA GLY A 59 8.70 34.59 -21.94
C GLY A 59 7.58 34.32 -22.95
N THR A 60 7.85 33.48 -23.94
CA THR A 60 6.97 33.23 -25.10
C THR A 60 6.59 31.77 -25.28
N ALA A 61 7.21 30.84 -24.56
CA ALA A 61 7.04 29.42 -24.74
C ALA A 61 6.42 28.71 -23.53
N SER A 62 5.80 27.56 -23.78
CA SER A 62 5.41 26.58 -22.78
C SER A 62 5.25 25.20 -23.41
N VAL A 63 4.97 24.18 -22.61
CA VAL A 63 4.57 22.86 -23.12
C VAL A 63 3.08 22.67 -22.97
N GLN A 64 2.40 22.46 -24.10
CA GLN A 64 0.99 22.12 -24.15
C GLN A 64 0.80 20.60 -24.25
N ILE A 65 -0.09 20.04 -23.43
CA ILE A 65 -0.48 18.63 -23.48
C ILE A 65 -2.01 18.55 -23.57
N THR A 66 -2.50 18.08 -24.72
CA THR A 66 -3.92 17.99 -25.04
C THR A 66 -4.37 16.53 -25.11
N ASN A 67 -5.41 16.23 -24.34
CA ASN A 67 -6.12 14.96 -24.35
C ASN A 67 -7.53 15.17 -24.87
N ARG A 68 -7.87 14.47 -25.96
CA ARG A 68 -9.20 14.47 -26.58
C ARG A 68 -10.13 13.41 -26.00
N ALA A 69 -9.59 12.44 -25.26
CA ALA A 69 -10.36 11.46 -24.51
C ALA A 69 -9.79 11.27 -23.10
N ALA A 70 -10.66 10.91 -22.15
CA ALA A 70 -10.26 10.68 -20.76
C ALA A 70 -9.31 9.48 -20.58
N THR A 71 -9.17 8.62 -21.60
CA THR A 71 -8.22 7.50 -21.62
C THR A 71 -6.82 7.90 -22.09
N GLU A 72 -6.64 9.10 -22.62
CA GLU A 72 -5.34 9.55 -23.10
C GLU A 72 -4.47 10.06 -21.95
N THR A 73 -3.18 9.78 -22.04
CA THR A 73 -2.20 10.17 -21.04
C THR A 73 -0.97 10.75 -21.70
N GLY A 74 -0.54 11.93 -21.26
CA GLY A 74 0.58 12.66 -21.85
C GLY A 74 1.47 13.25 -20.79
N ASN A 75 2.78 13.28 -21.07
CA ASN A 75 3.77 13.84 -20.18
C ASN A 75 5.02 14.27 -20.93
N VAL A 76 5.68 15.29 -20.38
CA VAL A 76 7.06 15.63 -20.71
C VAL A 76 7.95 15.36 -19.51
N VAL A 77 9.20 14.99 -19.76
CA VAL A 77 10.12 14.55 -18.71
C VAL A 77 11.50 15.19 -18.86
N GLN A 78 12.07 15.60 -17.73
CA GLN A 78 13.48 15.90 -17.59
C GLN A 78 14.09 14.94 -16.57
N SER A 79 15.24 14.34 -16.92
CA SER A 79 15.94 13.36 -16.08
C SER A 79 17.27 13.92 -15.60
N TYR A 80 17.58 13.65 -14.34
CA TYR A 80 18.80 14.08 -13.66
C TYR A 80 19.59 12.84 -13.23
N ARG A 81 20.93 12.95 -13.32
CA ARG A 81 21.87 12.01 -12.71
C ARG A 81 22.71 12.78 -11.70
N PHE A 82 22.94 12.17 -10.54
CA PHE A 82 23.72 12.74 -9.47
C PHE A 82 24.96 11.89 -9.22
N ASP A 83 26.12 12.51 -9.40
CA ASP A 83 27.41 11.94 -9.05
C ASP A 83 28.24 13.03 -8.33
N PRO A 84 28.50 12.90 -7.02
CA PRO A 84 28.06 11.80 -6.16
C PRO A 84 26.53 11.80 -5.96
N PRO A 85 25.93 10.63 -5.65
CA PRO A 85 24.50 10.49 -5.37
C PRO A 85 24.00 11.46 -4.29
N LEU A 86 22.72 11.84 -4.37
CA LEU A 86 22.06 12.63 -3.33
C LEU A 86 22.02 11.85 -2.02
N PRO A 87 22.57 12.36 -0.91
CA PRO A 87 22.51 11.65 0.37
C PRO A 87 21.09 11.51 0.91
N ALA A 88 20.85 10.48 1.73
CA ALA A 88 19.62 10.38 2.52
C ALA A 88 19.46 11.64 3.41
N GLY A 89 18.23 12.13 3.55
CA GLY A 89 17.93 13.40 4.21
C GLY A 89 17.97 14.61 3.28
N THR A 90 18.46 14.49 2.04
CA THR A 90 18.42 15.58 1.04
C THR A 90 16.98 16.03 0.83
N ARG A 91 16.72 17.34 0.87
CA ARG A 91 15.39 17.91 0.67
C ARG A 91 15.26 18.40 -0.76
N LEU A 92 14.23 17.93 -1.46
CA LEU A 92 13.88 18.38 -2.81
C LEU A 92 12.57 19.18 -2.71
N THR A 93 12.54 20.36 -3.31
CA THR A 93 11.31 21.11 -3.58
C THR A 93 11.15 21.20 -5.09
N PHE A 94 9.96 20.91 -5.61
CA PHE A 94 9.68 20.97 -7.03
C PHE A 94 8.41 21.77 -7.28
N SER A 95 8.41 22.54 -8.36
CA SER A 95 7.24 23.31 -8.79
C SER A 95 7.20 23.52 -10.28
N ALA A 96 6.04 23.89 -10.79
CA ALA A 96 5.84 24.42 -12.14
C ALA A 96 4.52 25.19 -12.13
N PHE A 97 4.32 26.09 -13.08
CA PHE A 97 3.05 26.75 -13.28
C PHE A 97 2.21 25.99 -14.30
N ALA A 98 0.94 25.77 -13.98
CA ALA A 98 -0.02 25.13 -14.86
C ALA A 98 -1.19 26.07 -15.18
N ALA A 99 -1.50 26.22 -16.46
CA ALA A 99 -2.79 26.73 -16.93
C ALA A 99 -3.60 25.58 -17.51
N THR A 100 -4.91 25.58 -17.35
CA THR A 100 -5.79 24.48 -17.78
C THR A 100 -6.94 25.01 -18.62
N GLN A 101 -7.41 24.17 -19.52
CA GLN A 101 -8.65 24.36 -20.27
C GLN A 101 -9.39 23.04 -20.35
N ASP A 102 -10.60 23.04 -19.80
CA ASP A 102 -11.55 21.93 -19.82
C ASP A 102 -10.95 20.60 -19.31
N CYS A 103 -10.01 20.70 -18.36
CA CYS A 103 -9.39 19.55 -17.74
C CYS A 103 -10.39 18.82 -16.83
N ALA A 104 -10.72 17.57 -17.13
CA ALA A 104 -11.70 16.79 -16.37
C ALA A 104 -11.18 16.33 -14.99
N ASP A 105 -9.87 16.15 -14.84
CA ASP A 105 -9.20 15.85 -13.58
C ASP A 105 -7.97 16.75 -13.42
N SER A 106 -7.19 16.53 -12.37
CA SER A 106 -6.06 17.33 -11.92
C SER A 106 -4.77 16.97 -12.66
N PRO A 107 -4.24 17.86 -13.52
CA PRO A 107 -2.87 17.74 -14.04
C PRO A 107 -1.88 17.71 -12.88
N ARG A 108 -0.70 17.12 -13.09
CA ARG A 108 0.24 16.92 -11.97
C ARG A 108 1.70 16.90 -12.37
N ILE A 109 2.54 17.28 -11.42
CA ILE A 109 3.97 17.02 -11.42
C ILE A 109 4.19 15.67 -10.74
N ILE A 110 5.00 14.79 -11.33
CA ILE A 110 5.43 13.54 -10.71
C ILE A 110 6.95 13.54 -10.63
N MET A 111 7.48 13.33 -9.42
CA MET A 111 8.89 13.07 -9.16
C MET A 111 9.08 11.58 -8.96
N GLN A 112 10.02 10.99 -9.70
CA GLN A 112 10.47 9.61 -9.50
C GLN A 112 11.96 9.64 -9.19
N LEU A 113 12.28 9.48 -7.92
CA LEU A 113 13.65 9.37 -7.45
C LEU A 113 14.03 7.90 -7.38
N TYR A 114 15.16 7.58 -7.96
CA TYR A 114 15.76 6.26 -7.93
C TYR A 114 17.00 6.35 -7.06
N SER A 115 16.96 5.62 -5.96
CA SER A 115 18.14 5.47 -5.13
C SER A 115 19.32 4.88 -5.95
N THR A 116 20.58 5.03 -5.50
CA THR A 116 21.62 4.04 -5.83
C THR A 116 21.10 2.65 -5.53
N ALA A 117 20.21 2.61 -4.54
CA ALA A 117 19.38 1.50 -4.17
C ALA A 117 18.40 0.95 -5.26
N SER A 118 18.26 1.57 -6.44
CA SER A 118 17.18 1.37 -7.44
C SER A 118 15.73 1.31 -6.92
N VAL A 119 15.52 1.47 -5.62
CA VAL A 119 14.24 1.73 -4.97
C VAL A 119 13.70 3.04 -5.48
N ARG A 120 12.47 2.98 -6.00
CA ARG A 120 11.75 4.14 -6.50
C ARG A 120 11.00 4.81 -5.36
N GLN A 121 11.39 6.03 -5.05
CA GLN A 121 10.61 6.94 -4.21
C GLN A 121 9.84 7.91 -5.12
N ASN A 122 8.53 8.00 -4.93
CA ASN A 122 7.69 8.93 -5.69
C ASN A 122 7.24 10.10 -4.82
N ALA A 123 7.06 11.25 -5.46
CA ALA A 123 6.29 12.37 -4.93
C ALA A 123 5.48 13.00 -6.06
N SER A 124 4.36 13.65 -5.75
CA SER A 124 3.57 14.35 -6.75
C SER A 124 2.89 15.58 -6.19
N ALA A 125 2.60 16.55 -7.06
CA ALA A 125 1.80 17.72 -6.75
C ALA A 125 0.77 17.93 -7.86
N THR A 126 -0.48 18.22 -7.49
CA THR A 126 -1.60 18.33 -8.42
C THR A 126 -2.06 19.77 -8.59
N CYS A 127 -2.40 20.15 -9.81
CA CYS A 127 -3.14 21.36 -10.15
C CYS A 127 -4.64 21.05 -10.16
N PRO A 128 -5.53 21.95 -9.70
CA PRO A 128 -6.97 21.79 -9.92
C PRO A 128 -7.31 21.57 -11.39
N GLY A 129 -8.30 20.70 -11.66
CA GLY A 129 -8.90 20.60 -12.99
C GLY A 129 -9.75 21.83 -13.35
N GLY A 130 -10.40 21.77 -14.51
CA GLY A 130 -11.24 22.83 -15.06
C GLY A 130 -10.49 23.77 -16.00
N THR A 131 -10.88 25.04 -15.99
CA THR A 131 -10.32 26.09 -16.85
C THR A 131 -9.82 27.24 -15.99
N HIS A 132 -8.52 27.53 -16.04
CA HIS A 132 -7.91 28.66 -15.35
C HIS A 132 -6.56 29.08 -15.96
N GLY A 133 -6.13 30.31 -15.67
CA GLY A 133 -4.78 30.80 -16.01
C GLY A 133 -3.66 30.14 -15.20
N PHE A 134 -2.40 30.50 -15.47
CA PHE A 134 -1.25 29.89 -14.81
C PHE A 134 -1.31 30.01 -13.28
N ARG A 135 -1.17 28.87 -12.59
CA ARG A 135 -1.09 28.77 -11.12
C ARG A 135 0.07 27.88 -10.73
N GLU A 136 0.73 28.22 -9.64
CA GLU A 136 1.82 27.41 -9.14
C GLU A 136 1.32 26.05 -8.61
N VAL A 137 1.98 25.00 -9.05
CA VAL A 137 1.85 23.64 -8.55
C VAL A 137 3.16 23.32 -7.86
N ARG A 138 3.13 22.95 -6.59
CA ARG A 138 4.34 22.76 -5.78
C ARG A 138 4.26 21.50 -4.93
N GLY A 139 5.36 20.78 -4.86
CA GLY A 139 5.55 19.62 -4.01
C GLY A 139 6.97 19.56 -3.46
N HIS A 140 7.22 18.55 -2.64
CA HIS A 140 8.48 18.36 -1.93
C HIS A 140 8.72 16.86 -1.70
N MET A 141 9.97 16.49 -1.44
CA MET A 141 10.32 15.14 -0.97
C MET A 141 11.66 15.14 -0.22
N ILE A 142 11.77 14.29 0.80
CA ILE A 142 13.06 13.98 1.46
C ILE A 142 13.60 12.67 0.87
N VAL A 143 14.84 12.69 0.37
CA VAL A 143 15.56 11.51 -0.12
C VAL A 143 15.70 10.49 1.01
N ARG A 144 15.13 9.30 0.87
CA ARG A 144 15.12 8.26 1.94
C ARG A 144 16.37 7.37 1.96
N ALA A 145 17.05 7.27 0.83
CA ALA A 145 18.27 6.49 0.63
C ALA A 145 19.16 7.22 -0.39
N PRO A 146 20.49 7.03 -0.37
CA PRO A 146 21.38 7.62 -1.37
C PRO A 146 20.83 7.46 -2.78
N SER A 147 20.74 8.54 -3.57
CA SER A 147 19.99 8.55 -4.84
C SER A 147 20.73 9.12 -6.03
N SER A 148 20.88 8.32 -7.08
CA SER A 148 21.69 8.63 -8.26
C SER A 148 20.88 9.15 -9.44
N ARG A 149 19.56 8.97 -9.46
CA ARG A 149 18.70 9.38 -10.58
C ARG A 149 17.39 9.98 -10.11
N LEU A 150 16.92 11.00 -10.82
CA LEU A 150 15.61 11.61 -10.62
C LEU A 150 14.96 11.87 -11.98
N ALA A 151 13.66 11.65 -12.09
CA ALA A 151 12.86 12.08 -13.23
C ALA A 151 11.71 12.97 -12.76
N MET A 152 11.61 14.15 -13.35
CA MET A 152 10.51 15.09 -13.16
C MET A 152 9.60 15.02 -14.37
N TYR A 153 8.34 14.63 -14.15
CA TYR A 153 7.31 14.55 -15.17
C TYR A 153 6.29 15.66 -14.97
N LEU A 154 5.91 16.32 -16.06
CA LEU A 154 4.78 17.24 -16.11
C LEU A 154 3.68 16.57 -16.93
N CYS A 155 2.53 16.31 -16.30
CA CYS A 155 1.57 15.33 -16.80
C CYS A 155 0.17 15.92 -17.02
N ASN A 156 -0.50 15.40 -18.05
CA ASN A 156 -1.95 15.45 -18.21
C ASN A 156 -2.49 14.04 -18.46
N TYR A 157 -3.25 13.51 -17.50
CA TYR A 157 -3.81 12.15 -17.57
C TYR A 157 -5.35 12.16 -17.62
N SER A 158 -5.94 13.28 -18.03
CA SER A 158 -7.38 13.43 -18.16
C SER A 158 -7.75 14.22 -19.40
N LEU A 159 -9.00 14.13 -19.84
CA LEU A 159 -9.55 14.96 -20.92
C LEU A 159 -9.24 16.44 -20.69
N GLY A 160 -8.94 17.18 -21.75
CA GLY A 160 -8.68 18.63 -21.73
C GLY A 160 -7.22 18.98 -22.03
N THR A 161 -6.89 20.26 -21.89
CA THR A 161 -5.59 20.81 -22.24
C THR A 161 -4.92 21.45 -21.03
N VAL A 162 -3.64 21.14 -20.82
CA VAL A 162 -2.79 21.84 -19.85
C VAL A 162 -1.60 22.47 -20.55
N TRP A 163 -1.21 23.65 -20.08
CA TRP A 163 0.06 24.28 -20.39
C TRP A 163 0.93 24.28 -19.13
N TRP A 164 2.14 23.77 -19.24
CA TRP A 164 3.14 23.82 -18.19
C TRP A 164 4.24 24.81 -18.53
N ASP A 165 4.60 25.64 -17.56
CA ASP A 165 5.66 26.63 -17.70
C ASP A 165 6.42 26.85 -16.39
N ASP A 166 7.60 27.46 -16.45
CA ASP A 166 8.43 27.87 -15.32
C ASP A 166 8.64 26.77 -14.27
N ALA A 167 9.19 25.63 -14.70
CA ALA A 167 9.51 24.51 -13.83
C ALA A 167 10.71 24.81 -12.92
N GLU A 168 10.61 24.40 -11.66
CA GLU A 168 11.64 24.57 -10.63
C GLU A 168 11.91 23.23 -9.94
N LEU A 169 13.20 22.96 -9.72
CA LEU A 169 13.69 21.90 -8.85
C LEU A 169 14.79 22.48 -7.99
N ARG A 170 14.51 22.61 -6.69
CA ARG A 170 15.47 23.04 -5.69
C ARG A 170 15.95 21.84 -4.89
N ILE A 171 17.27 21.67 -4.82
CA ILE A 171 17.93 20.58 -4.11
C ILE A 171 18.68 21.19 -2.93
N ILE A 172 18.39 20.71 -1.72
CA ILE A 172 19.16 21.04 -0.52
C ILE A 172 19.81 19.74 -0.10
N ARG A 173 21.04 19.50 -0.58
CA ARG A 173 21.81 18.29 -0.28
C ARG A 173 21.99 18.18 1.23
N ALA A 174 21.64 17.02 1.78
CA ALA A 174 22.09 16.67 3.12
C ALA A 174 23.60 16.42 3.07
N ALA A 175 24.28 16.60 4.21
CA ALA A 175 25.63 16.08 4.35
C ALA A 175 25.60 14.58 4.04
N ALA A 176 26.54 14.09 3.23
CA ALA A 176 26.76 12.65 3.10
C ALA A 176 27.25 12.17 4.46
N LEU A 177 26.35 11.59 5.25
CA LEU A 177 26.67 11.08 6.57
C LEU A 177 26.80 9.56 6.45
N PRO A 178 28.00 9.05 6.13
CA PRO A 178 28.22 7.61 5.99
C PRO A 178 27.90 6.94 7.33
N ALA A 179 27.33 5.73 7.26
CA ALA A 179 27.35 4.85 8.40
C ALA A 179 28.80 4.37 8.58
N GLY A 180 29.38 4.59 9.77
CA GLY A 180 30.67 3.98 10.11
C GLY A 180 30.56 2.46 10.20
N PRO A 181 31.68 1.72 10.15
CA PRO A 181 31.66 0.27 10.37
C PRO A 181 31.18 -0.06 11.79
N ARG A 182 30.52 -1.22 11.97
CA ARG A 182 30.21 -1.73 13.31
C ARG A 182 31.54 -2.00 14.04
N PRO A 183 31.74 -1.47 15.26
CA PRO A 183 32.94 -1.77 16.04
C PRO A 183 33.13 -3.27 16.24
N ALA A 184 34.38 -3.75 16.19
CA ALA A 184 34.68 -5.15 16.48
C ALA A 184 34.29 -5.50 17.93
N GLY A 185 33.69 -6.67 18.11
CA GLY A 185 33.44 -7.26 19.44
C GLY A 185 34.61 -8.12 19.91
N ASP A 186 34.45 -8.76 21.06
CA ASP A 186 35.39 -9.74 21.63
C ASP A 186 35.29 -11.14 20.98
N GLY A 187 34.32 -11.33 20.08
CA GLY A 187 34.08 -12.57 19.34
C GLY A 187 33.04 -13.50 19.98
N THR A 188 32.50 -13.14 21.14
CA THR A 188 31.41 -13.87 21.79
C THR A 188 30.15 -13.79 20.95
N THR A 189 29.43 -14.90 20.85
CA THR A 189 28.15 -14.96 20.16
C THR A 189 27.09 -15.66 21.00
N PHE A 190 25.86 -15.16 20.89
CA PHE A 190 24.69 -15.61 21.62
C PHE A 190 23.68 -16.16 20.62
N ARG A 191 23.41 -17.46 20.72
CA ARG A 191 22.58 -18.17 19.75
C ARG A 191 21.11 -18.15 20.15
N VAL A 192 20.24 -17.83 19.20
CA VAL A 192 18.78 -18.03 19.28
C VAL A 192 18.37 -19.06 18.24
N ARG A 193 17.54 -20.02 18.63
CA ARG A 193 17.03 -21.07 17.74
C ARG A 193 15.52 -21.16 17.78
N SER A 194 14.90 -21.22 16.61
CA SER A 194 13.52 -21.71 16.46
C SER A 194 13.45 -23.24 16.56
N GLN A 195 12.26 -23.79 16.79
CA GLN A 195 12.06 -25.23 16.92
C GLN A 195 12.17 -25.95 15.56
N ASP A 196 11.85 -25.26 14.45
CA ASP A 196 12.02 -25.82 13.11
C ASP A 196 13.49 -25.87 12.64
N GLY A 197 14.42 -25.32 13.44
CA GLY A 197 15.87 -25.44 13.25
C GLY A 197 16.53 -24.22 12.61
N LEU A 198 15.82 -23.10 12.45
CA LEU A 198 16.44 -21.83 12.06
C LEU A 198 17.18 -21.29 13.28
N ALA A 199 18.41 -20.82 13.09
CA ALA A 199 19.20 -20.20 14.15
C ALA A 199 19.85 -18.90 13.67
N ILE A 200 20.01 -17.94 14.58
CA ILE A 200 20.88 -16.78 14.40
C ILE A 200 21.87 -16.68 15.54
N ASP A 201 23.06 -16.17 15.26
CA ASP A 201 24.05 -15.81 16.29
C ASP A 201 24.17 -14.29 16.36
N VAL A 202 23.79 -13.74 17.51
CA VAL A 202 23.97 -12.32 17.84
C VAL A 202 25.34 -12.16 18.47
N ALA A 203 26.22 -11.38 17.88
CA ALA A 203 27.54 -11.07 18.46
C ALA A 203 27.40 -10.12 19.66
N ASP A 204 28.40 -10.13 20.54
CA ASP A 204 28.54 -9.23 21.68
C ASP A 204 28.50 -7.73 21.29
N ASN A 205 28.97 -7.41 20.09
CA ASN A 205 28.86 -6.06 19.53
C ASN A 205 27.49 -5.76 18.89
N GLY A 206 26.47 -6.61 19.07
CA GLY A 206 25.12 -6.43 18.54
C GLY A 206 24.91 -6.77 17.07
N GLY A 207 25.95 -7.21 16.35
CA GLY A 207 25.86 -7.67 14.97
C GLY A 207 25.22 -9.05 14.85
N ILE A 208 24.74 -9.41 13.66
CA ILE A 208 24.37 -10.80 13.35
C ILE A 208 25.56 -11.46 12.67
N ALA A 209 26.19 -12.40 13.37
CA ALA A 209 27.38 -13.11 12.91
C ALA A 209 27.03 -14.27 11.98
N SER A 210 25.87 -14.91 12.17
CA SER A 210 25.43 -16.00 11.29
C SER A 210 23.92 -16.19 11.24
N VAL A 211 23.46 -16.84 10.17
CA VAL A 211 22.07 -17.31 9.99
C VAL A 211 22.13 -18.73 9.48
N ARG A 212 21.55 -19.69 10.20
CA ARG A 212 21.64 -21.12 9.87
C ARG A 212 20.30 -21.78 9.60
N LEU A 213 20.27 -22.61 8.57
CA LEU A 213 19.21 -23.57 8.31
C LEU A 213 19.78 -24.98 8.49
N GLY A 214 19.49 -25.59 9.65
CA GLY A 214 20.12 -26.87 10.02
C GLY A 214 21.62 -26.69 10.29
N THR A 215 22.46 -27.39 9.53
CA THR A 215 23.93 -27.31 9.63
C THR A 215 24.54 -26.26 8.70
N ARG A 216 23.78 -25.76 7.72
CA ARG A 216 24.28 -24.79 6.74
C ARG A 216 24.24 -23.38 7.31
N ASP A 217 25.37 -22.68 7.21
CA ASP A 217 25.45 -21.24 7.44
C ASP A 217 25.20 -20.49 6.14
N LEU A 218 24.31 -19.51 6.19
CA LEU A 218 23.91 -18.68 5.07
C LEU A 218 24.59 -17.30 5.08
N ALA A 219 25.42 -17.04 6.10
CA ALA A 219 26.08 -15.76 6.27
C ALA A 219 27.01 -15.45 5.09
N ALA A 220 26.82 -14.26 4.51
CA ALA A 220 27.77 -13.64 3.59
C ALA A 220 28.45 -12.43 4.29
N GLY A 221 29.56 -11.97 3.73
CA GLY A 221 30.45 -10.95 4.31
C GLY A 221 29.87 -9.53 4.28
N PHE A 222 28.73 -9.31 4.92
CA PHE A 222 28.10 -8.00 5.07
C PHE A 222 28.56 -7.31 6.37
N GLU A 223 28.93 -6.04 6.28
CA GLU A 223 29.51 -5.30 7.42
C GLU A 223 28.45 -4.63 8.32
N ARG A 224 27.23 -4.41 7.82
CA ARG A 224 26.18 -3.65 8.53
C ARG A 224 24.99 -4.49 8.97
N THR A 225 25.26 -5.64 9.58
CA THR A 225 24.23 -6.51 10.16
C THR A 225 23.75 -6.01 11.54
N GLY A 226 22.68 -6.59 12.07
CA GLY A 226 22.12 -6.26 13.38
C GLY A 226 21.28 -4.98 13.37
N LEU A 227 21.08 -4.38 14.55
CA LEU A 227 20.28 -3.17 14.73
C LEU A 227 21.09 -1.89 14.48
N TRP A 228 20.41 -0.90 13.89
CA TRP A 228 20.95 0.43 13.59
C TRP A 228 19.86 1.51 13.71
N ILE A 229 20.30 2.75 13.94
CA ILE A 229 19.44 3.92 14.10
C ILE A 229 19.94 5.03 13.19
N ARG A 230 19.06 5.78 12.53
CA ARG A 230 19.43 7.01 11.82
C ARG A 230 18.39 8.09 12.08
N GLU A 231 18.79 9.12 12.82
CA GLU A 231 18.00 10.34 12.89
C GLU A 231 18.10 11.11 11.58
N VAL A 232 16.97 11.67 11.12
CA VAL A 232 16.91 12.42 9.87
C VAL A 232 17.93 13.56 9.88
N GLY A 233 18.81 13.58 8.88
CA GLY A 233 19.88 14.56 8.76
C GLY A 233 21.12 14.27 9.62
N LYS A 234 21.20 13.12 10.29
CA LYS A 234 22.37 12.66 11.05
C LYS A 234 22.94 11.35 10.50
N ALA A 235 24.16 11.01 10.92
CA ALA A 235 24.81 9.75 10.59
C ALA A 235 24.08 8.58 11.26
N ALA A 236 24.20 7.40 10.64
CA ALA A 236 23.73 6.18 11.25
C ALA A 236 24.54 5.85 12.51
N LEU A 237 23.84 5.45 13.57
CA LEU A 237 24.41 4.94 14.81
C LEU A 237 24.27 3.42 14.83
N CYS A 238 25.37 2.76 15.11
CA CYS A 238 25.40 1.32 15.31
C CYS A 238 24.86 0.99 16.70
N VAL A 239 23.87 0.11 16.79
CA VAL A 239 23.36 -0.39 18.08
C VAL A 239 24.30 -1.53 18.51
N THR A 240 25.34 -1.21 19.28
CA THR A 240 26.27 -2.21 19.83
C THR A 240 25.71 -2.77 21.12
N GLY A 241 25.77 -1.99 22.20
CA GLY A 241 25.10 -2.25 23.47
C GLY A 241 25.55 -3.53 24.19
N ASP A 242 25.05 -3.74 25.40
CA ASP A 242 25.23 -4.99 26.13
C ASP A 242 24.35 -6.07 25.51
N VAL A 243 24.93 -7.26 25.28
CA VAL A 243 24.21 -8.43 24.80
C VAL A 243 24.31 -9.55 25.83
N ASP A 244 23.17 -10.07 26.27
CA ASP A 244 23.10 -11.20 27.19
C ASP A 244 22.16 -12.29 26.66
N ALA A 245 22.38 -13.52 27.13
CA ALA A 245 21.49 -14.63 26.85
C ALA A 245 20.99 -15.26 28.16
N LYS A 246 19.67 -15.43 28.26
CA LYS A 246 19.03 -16.10 29.39
C LYS A 246 17.77 -16.82 28.93
N ASP A 247 17.56 -18.04 29.40
CA ASP A 247 16.35 -18.83 29.14
C ASP A 247 16.00 -18.98 27.64
N GLY A 248 17.01 -19.11 26.78
CA GLY A 248 16.84 -19.23 25.32
C GLY A 248 16.42 -17.92 24.61
N MET A 249 16.44 -16.80 25.32
CA MET A 249 16.29 -15.46 24.78
C MET A 249 17.65 -14.77 24.73
N VAL A 250 17.85 -13.92 23.71
CA VAL A 250 18.99 -13.01 23.65
C VAL A 250 18.46 -11.58 23.77
N ARG A 251 18.98 -10.84 24.74
CA ARG A 251 18.64 -9.44 24.97
C ARG A 251 19.80 -8.56 24.52
N GLN A 252 19.46 -7.45 23.90
CA GLN A 252 20.40 -6.41 23.53
C GLN A 252 19.90 -5.07 24.09
N ARG A 253 20.75 -4.36 24.82
CA ARG A 253 20.47 -3.02 25.33
C ARG A 253 21.57 -2.05 24.94
N TYR A 254 21.22 -1.00 24.22
CA TYR A 254 22.12 0.06 23.81
C TYR A 254 21.67 1.39 24.41
N GLU A 255 22.62 2.16 24.91
CA GLU A 255 22.39 3.49 25.46
C GLU A 255 23.47 4.45 24.94
N SER A 256 23.06 5.61 24.47
CA SER A 256 23.94 6.69 24.03
C SER A 256 23.38 8.05 24.43
N ASP A 257 24.11 9.12 24.12
CA ASP A 257 23.60 10.47 24.29
C ASP A 257 22.43 10.73 23.32
N GLY A 258 21.23 10.43 23.79
CA GLY A 258 19.95 10.78 23.15
C GLY A 258 19.06 9.62 22.76
N PHE A 259 19.52 8.37 22.89
CA PHE A 259 18.70 7.18 22.61
C PHE A 259 18.97 6.04 23.59
N ILE A 260 17.90 5.31 23.93
CA ILE A 260 17.95 3.96 24.49
C ILE A 260 17.29 3.03 23.47
N VAL A 261 17.93 1.91 23.15
CA VAL A 261 17.35 0.84 22.36
C VAL A 261 17.43 -0.46 23.13
N GLU A 262 16.29 -1.15 23.20
CA GLU A 262 16.19 -2.48 23.78
C GLU A 262 15.60 -3.43 22.75
N ALA A 263 16.14 -4.63 22.64
CA ALA A 263 15.64 -5.68 21.76
C ALA A 263 15.77 -7.05 22.42
N VAL A 264 14.79 -7.90 22.20
CA VAL A 264 14.76 -9.28 22.70
C VAL A 264 14.47 -10.21 21.53
N PHE A 265 15.41 -11.10 21.24
CA PHE A 265 15.29 -12.18 20.27
C PHE A 265 14.89 -13.47 20.98
N GLN A 266 13.83 -14.12 20.50
CA GLN A 266 13.31 -15.33 21.09
C GLN A 266 12.93 -16.36 20.03
N GLY A 267 13.40 -17.59 20.23
CA GLY A 267 12.99 -18.75 19.44
C GLY A 267 11.52 -19.11 19.65
N ARG A 268 10.79 -19.32 18.57
CA ARG A 268 9.40 -19.82 18.54
C ARG A 268 9.34 -21.12 17.74
N ALA A 269 8.14 -21.67 17.56
CA ALA A 269 7.94 -22.90 16.80
C ALA A 269 8.50 -22.80 15.37
N ASP A 270 7.99 -21.83 14.60
CA ASP A 270 8.27 -21.70 13.15
C ASP A 270 9.09 -20.43 12.80
N CYS A 271 9.57 -19.69 13.80
CA CYS A 271 10.29 -18.43 13.60
C CYS A 271 11.18 -18.04 14.79
N ILE A 272 11.99 -17.00 14.60
CA ILE A 272 12.63 -16.23 15.66
C ILE A 272 11.95 -14.86 15.70
N SER A 273 11.33 -14.52 16.83
CA SER A 273 10.68 -13.22 17.02
C SER A 273 11.63 -12.23 17.68
N CYS A 274 11.66 -10.99 17.18
CA CYS A 274 12.30 -9.86 17.83
C CYS A 274 11.23 -8.86 18.31
N THR A 275 11.33 -8.46 19.57
CA THR A 275 10.54 -7.36 20.16
C THR A 275 11.52 -6.32 20.68
N GLY A 276 11.36 -5.06 20.26
CA GLY A 276 12.23 -3.98 20.73
C GLY A 276 11.52 -2.65 20.88
N THR A 277 12.26 -1.67 21.40
CA THR A 277 11.80 -0.29 21.58
C THR A 277 12.99 0.65 21.41
N ILE A 278 12.77 1.75 20.68
CA ILE A 278 13.66 2.92 20.71
C ILE A 278 13.01 4.01 21.56
N ARG A 279 13.79 4.68 22.40
CA ARG A 279 13.35 5.79 23.25
C ARG A 279 14.28 6.98 23.11
N ASP A 280 13.72 8.18 22.95
CA ASP A 280 14.44 9.44 23.08
C ASP A 280 14.62 9.78 24.56
N THR A 281 15.85 10.14 24.95
CA THR A 281 16.19 10.53 26.33
C THR A 281 16.28 12.05 26.50
N ARG A 282 16.13 12.84 25.43
CA ARG A 282 16.26 14.30 25.47
C ARG A 282 14.93 15.03 25.65
N GLY A 283 13.80 14.33 25.50
CA GLY A 283 12.46 14.88 25.64
C GLY A 283 12.08 15.81 24.48
N THR A 284 12.62 15.58 23.28
CA THR A 284 12.37 16.43 22.10
C THR A 284 11.75 15.64 20.96
N ASP A 285 11.14 16.36 20.01
CA ASP A 285 10.64 15.76 18.77
C ASP A 285 11.80 15.26 17.91
N ARG A 286 11.77 13.97 17.54
CA ARG A 286 12.81 13.31 16.72
C ARG A 286 12.19 12.52 15.57
N ALA A 287 12.82 12.59 14.41
CA ALA A 287 12.49 11.74 13.27
C ALA A 287 13.61 10.72 13.07
N VAL A 288 13.29 9.43 13.17
CA VAL A 288 14.28 8.36 13.27
C VAL A 288 13.88 7.16 12.41
N ASP A 289 14.83 6.66 11.62
CA ASP A 289 14.75 5.33 11.02
C ASP A 289 15.44 4.31 11.94
N VAL A 290 14.83 3.15 12.16
CA VAL A 290 15.46 2.01 12.86
C VAL A 290 15.45 0.83 11.91
N TRP A 291 16.56 0.12 11.74
CA TRP A 291 16.57 -1.09 10.91
C TRP A 291 17.31 -2.24 11.55
N PHE A 292 16.93 -3.44 11.12
CA PHE A 292 17.59 -4.69 11.44
C PHE A 292 17.98 -5.39 10.15
N ALA A 293 19.24 -5.84 10.04
CA ALA A 293 19.75 -6.52 8.85
C ALA A 293 20.40 -7.87 9.16
N LEU A 294 20.17 -8.83 8.25
CA LEU A 294 20.72 -10.18 8.24
C LEU A 294 21.83 -10.30 7.19
N PRO A 295 22.90 -11.06 7.47
CA PRO A 295 23.96 -11.32 6.50
C PRO A 295 23.54 -12.34 5.43
N VAL A 296 22.37 -12.22 4.81
CA VAL A 296 21.85 -13.20 3.85
C VAL A 296 21.61 -12.53 2.50
N GLY A 297 21.99 -13.21 1.40
CA GLY A 297 21.74 -12.76 0.03
C GLY A 297 23.01 -12.58 -0.81
N GLY A 298 23.84 -13.63 -0.90
CA GLY A 298 25.02 -13.66 -1.77
C GLY A 298 24.69 -14.00 -3.24
N ALA A 299 25.71 -14.32 -4.03
CA ALA A 299 25.55 -14.75 -5.42
C ALA A 299 24.57 -15.94 -5.55
N GLY A 300 23.72 -15.92 -6.57
CA GLY A 300 22.67 -16.93 -6.80
C GLY A 300 21.36 -16.72 -6.02
N TRP A 301 21.34 -15.83 -5.02
CA TRP A 301 20.11 -15.51 -4.29
C TRP A 301 19.20 -14.56 -5.08
N ARG A 302 17.90 -14.68 -4.82
CA ARG A 302 16.85 -13.93 -5.49
C ARG A 302 15.93 -13.28 -4.46
N TRP A 303 15.53 -12.05 -4.76
CA TRP A 303 14.53 -11.28 -4.05
C TRP A 303 13.14 -11.60 -4.59
N GLY A 304 12.20 -11.91 -3.70
CA GLY A 304 10.79 -12.06 -4.06
C GLY A 304 10.11 -10.71 -4.32
N THR A 305 10.07 -10.28 -5.58
CA THR A 305 9.41 -9.02 -5.99
C THR A 305 7.89 -9.14 -5.88
N SER A 306 7.34 -10.29 -6.25
CA SER A 306 5.94 -10.67 -6.05
C SER A 306 5.81 -12.19 -6.05
N ILE A 307 4.59 -12.73 -5.90
CA ILE A 307 4.35 -14.17 -6.11
C ILE A 307 4.56 -14.64 -7.56
N ARG A 308 4.74 -13.71 -8.52
CA ARG A 308 5.05 -14.04 -9.91
C ARG A 308 6.52 -13.88 -10.26
N GLU A 309 7.20 -12.93 -9.63
CA GLU A 309 8.47 -12.41 -10.10
C GLU A 309 9.52 -12.41 -9.01
N GLU A 310 10.71 -12.83 -9.40
CA GLU A 310 11.89 -12.83 -8.56
C GLU A 310 13.04 -12.15 -9.31
N THR A 311 13.80 -11.32 -8.60
CA THR A 311 14.92 -10.56 -9.16
C THR A 311 16.22 -11.07 -8.52
N PRO A 312 17.28 -11.38 -9.31
CA PRO A 312 18.59 -11.65 -8.74
C PRO A 312 19.07 -10.49 -7.86
N ILE A 313 19.75 -10.81 -6.77
CA ILE A 313 20.17 -9.83 -5.76
C ILE A 313 21.50 -9.11 -6.12
N GLU A 314 22.25 -9.64 -7.07
CA GLU A 314 23.58 -9.16 -7.48
C GLU A 314 23.62 -7.65 -7.76
N ASP A 315 24.49 -6.92 -7.04
CA ASP A 315 24.79 -5.47 -7.12
C ASP A 315 23.59 -4.51 -7.19
N LEU A 316 22.39 -5.04 -7.04
CA LEU A 316 21.12 -4.34 -7.08
C LEU A 316 20.58 -4.33 -5.67
N PRO A 317 20.61 -3.16 -5.07
CA PRO A 317 19.70 -2.88 -4.00
C PRO A 317 18.24 -2.99 -4.47
N LEU A 318 17.42 -3.55 -3.58
CA LEU A 318 16.05 -3.97 -3.83
C LEU A 318 15.21 -3.60 -2.61
N GLY A 319 13.91 -3.34 -2.81
CA GLY A 319 13.03 -3.07 -1.68
C GLY A 319 11.55 -3.18 -2.00
N SER A 320 10.77 -3.41 -0.95
CA SER A 320 9.31 -3.46 -1.00
C SER A 320 8.70 -2.88 0.26
N ASP A 321 7.61 -2.13 0.07
CA ASP A 321 6.72 -1.62 1.11
C ASP A 321 5.26 -2.07 0.90
N THR A 322 5.04 -3.00 -0.04
CA THR A 322 3.70 -3.38 -0.49
C THR A 322 3.07 -4.53 0.31
N THR A 323 3.88 -5.23 1.10
CA THR A 323 3.50 -6.35 1.96
C THR A 323 4.02 -6.12 3.38
N THR A 324 3.59 -6.93 4.34
CA THR A 324 4.15 -6.95 5.71
C THR A 324 5.26 -7.98 5.88
N PHE A 325 5.75 -8.57 4.79
CA PHE A 325 6.84 -9.53 4.77
C PHE A 325 7.54 -9.54 3.42
N ALA A 326 8.82 -9.92 3.41
CA ALA A 326 9.61 -10.13 2.20
C ALA A 326 10.47 -11.39 2.37
N SER A 327 11.06 -11.87 1.28
CA SER A 327 11.95 -13.02 1.30
C SER A 327 13.09 -12.90 0.31
N VAL A 328 14.23 -13.49 0.69
CA VAL A 328 15.33 -13.81 -0.19
C VAL A 328 15.53 -15.32 -0.20
N SER A 329 15.83 -15.89 -1.36
CA SER A 329 15.98 -17.34 -1.51
C SER A 329 16.94 -17.72 -2.62
N ASP A 330 17.59 -18.86 -2.47
CA ASP A 330 18.37 -19.52 -3.51
C ASP A 330 17.64 -20.80 -3.96
N PRO A 331 17.04 -20.81 -5.17
CA PRO A 331 16.34 -21.98 -5.70
C PRO A 331 17.21 -23.22 -5.88
N GLY A 332 18.53 -23.05 -6.10
CA GLY A 332 19.46 -24.15 -6.32
C GLY A 332 19.73 -24.95 -5.04
N SER A 333 20.03 -24.24 -3.96
CA SER A 333 20.17 -24.84 -2.63
C SER A 333 18.84 -25.17 -1.95
N ARG A 334 17.74 -24.55 -2.40
CA ARG A 334 16.41 -24.54 -1.77
C ARG A 334 16.38 -23.84 -0.41
N ASP A 335 17.42 -23.08 -0.09
CA ASP A 335 17.48 -22.27 1.12
C ASP A 335 16.73 -20.95 0.91
N GLY A 336 16.09 -20.47 1.97
CA GLY A 336 15.34 -19.22 1.92
C GLY A 336 15.07 -18.66 3.31
N VAL A 337 15.09 -17.33 3.40
CA VAL A 337 14.85 -16.57 4.63
C VAL A 337 13.85 -15.45 4.34
N ALA A 338 12.94 -15.24 5.27
CA ALA A 338 11.95 -14.19 5.23
C ALA A 338 12.01 -13.32 6.50
N LEU A 339 11.72 -12.04 6.31
CA LEU A 339 11.51 -11.05 7.36
C LEU A 339 10.06 -10.61 7.29
N ALA A 340 9.39 -10.49 8.44
CA ALA A 340 8.02 -10.02 8.50
C ALA A 340 7.75 -9.12 9.70
N VAL A 341 6.89 -8.13 9.52
CA VAL A 341 6.26 -7.40 10.62
C VAL A 341 4.94 -8.10 10.98
N PRO A 342 4.74 -8.47 12.26
CA PRO A 342 3.50 -9.11 12.71
C PRO A 342 2.24 -8.32 12.37
N ALA A 343 1.16 -9.03 12.06
CA ALA A 343 -0.13 -8.42 11.68
C ALA A 343 -0.76 -7.52 12.76
N ASP A 344 -0.39 -7.75 14.03
CA ASP A 344 -0.82 -7.01 15.22
C ASP A 344 0.10 -5.83 15.58
N SER A 345 1.11 -5.54 14.75
CA SER A 345 2.15 -4.56 15.05
C SER A 345 2.25 -3.50 13.94
N PRO A 346 1.20 -2.69 13.71
CA PRO A 346 1.18 -1.72 12.63
C PRO A 346 2.23 -0.63 12.80
N CYS A 347 3.03 -0.42 11.76
CA CYS A 347 4.05 0.63 11.70
C CYS A 347 4.48 0.91 10.26
N GLU A 348 5.05 2.09 10.01
CA GLU A 348 5.70 2.36 8.73
C GLU A 348 6.99 1.57 8.67
N CYS A 349 7.05 0.65 7.71
CA CYS A 349 8.17 -0.26 7.51
C CYS A 349 8.43 -0.55 6.02
N THR A 350 9.66 -0.92 5.71
CA THR A 350 10.14 -1.27 4.37
C THR A 350 11.12 -2.44 4.52
N PHE A 351 11.07 -3.38 3.58
CA PHE A 351 12.05 -4.45 3.49
C PHE A 351 13.01 -4.15 2.37
N THR A 352 14.29 -4.36 2.59
CA THR A 352 15.34 -4.11 1.60
C THR A 352 16.33 -5.25 1.54
N HIS A 353 16.99 -5.41 0.40
CA HIS A 353 18.29 -6.06 0.33
C HIS A 353 19.27 -5.08 -0.29
N ASP A 354 20.45 -4.87 0.27
CA ASP A 354 21.50 -4.08 -0.37
C ASP A 354 22.93 -4.62 -0.10
N PRO A 355 23.91 -4.32 -0.97
CA PRO A 355 25.28 -4.85 -0.84
C PRO A 355 26.02 -4.45 0.45
N GLU A 356 25.61 -3.39 1.15
CA GLU A 356 26.29 -2.94 2.38
C GLU A 356 25.65 -3.55 3.65
N GLN A 357 24.34 -3.81 3.63
CA GLN A 357 23.56 -4.23 4.81
C GLN A 357 23.10 -5.69 4.76
N GLY A 358 22.95 -6.27 3.56
CA GLY A 358 22.29 -7.57 3.37
C GLY A 358 20.76 -7.43 3.41
N PHE A 359 20.05 -8.46 3.86
CA PHE A 359 18.58 -8.50 3.91
C PHE A 359 18.03 -7.85 5.19
N ALA A 360 17.26 -6.77 5.05
CA ALA A 360 16.86 -5.91 6.16
C ALA A 360 15.36 -5.59 6.21
N VAL A 361 14.91 -5.24 7.42
CA VAL A 361 13.63 -4.56 7.70
C VAL A 361 13.92 -3.22 8.37
N SER A 362 13.34 -2.16 7.84
CA SER A 362 13.50 -0.78 8.29
C SER A 362 12.15 -0.24 8.76
N PHE A 363 12.16 0.56 9.81
CA PHE A 363 11.01 1.20 10.43
C PHE A 363 11.20 2.72 10.42
N ARG A 364 10.13 3.45 10.14
CA ARG A 364 10.09 4.92 10.23
C ARG A 364 9.34 5.32 11.50
N PHE A 365 10.01 6.05 12.40
CA PHE A 365 9.43 6.48 13.66
C PHE A 365 9.57 7.98 13.92
N GLY A 366 8.48 8.57 14.39
CA GLY A 366 8.51 9.84 15.12
C GLY A 366 8.59 9.55 16.61
N LEU A 367 9.42 10.28 17.35
CA LEU A 367 9.45 10.25 18.80
C LEU A 367 9.02 11.63 19.28
N SER A 368 8.00 11.71 20.13
CA SER A 368 7.51 12.99 20.64
C SER A 368 7.05 12.87 22.09
N PRO A 369 7.34 13.86 22.95
CA PRO A 369 6.75 13.93 24.28
C PRO A 369 5.23 14.17 24.24
N ALA A 370 4.66 14.58 23.10
CA ALA A 370 3.21 14.73 22.94
C ALA A 370 2.49 13.36 22.90
N ALA A 371 3.18 12.28 22.55
CA ALA A 371 2.60 10.95 22.50
C ALA A 371 2.21 10.42 23.89
N GLY A 372 1.16 9.62 23.94
CA GLY A 372 0.65 9.00 25.17
C GLY A 372 1.29 7.66 25.51
N GLY A 373 1.15 7.24 26.78
CA GLY A 373 1.46 5.88 27.24
C GLY A 373 2.86 5.38 26.85
N THR A 374 2.92 4.16 26.30
CA THR A 374 4.16 3.49 25.87
C THR A 374 4.83 4.16 24.68
N TYR A 375 4.15 5.06 23.97
CA TYR A 375 4.66 5.79 22.80
C TYR A 375 5.26 7.15 23.14
N ARG A 376 5.14 7.60 24.40
CA ARG A 376 5.74 8.86 24.87
C ARG A 376 7.25 8.83 24.68
N SER A 377 7.74 9.66 23.75
CA SER A 377 9.14 9.70 23.31
C SER A 377 9.72 8.32 22.98
N ALA A 378 8.89 7.38 22.51
CA ALA A 378 9.30 6.01 22.27
C ALA A 378 8.51 5.37 21.12
N ALA A 379 9.15 4.41 20.44
CA ALA A 379 8.53 3.61 19.39
C ALA A 379 8.88 2.13 19.60
N PRO A 380 7.90 1.29 19.96
CA PRO A 380 8.08 -0.16 19.94
C PRO A 380 8.10 -0.68 18.50
N PHE A 381 8.91 -1.70 18.25
CA PHE A 381 9.00 -2.39 16.96
C PHE A 381 9.03 -3.91 17.16
N ARG A 382 8.49 -4.63 16.18
CA ARG A 382 8.46 -6.10 16.19
C ARG A 382 8.70 -6.63 14.78
N PHE A 383 9.50 -7.69 14.68
CA PHE A 383 9.67 -8.44 13.43
C PHE A 383 9.96 -9.92 13.71
N ASN A 384 9.67 -10.75 12.72
CA ASN A 384 9.96 -12.18 12.74
C ASN A 384 10.97 -12.52 11.65
N ILE A 385 11.91 -13.40 11.97
CA ILE A 385 12.84 -14.05 11.05
C ILE A 385 12.39 -15.50 10.91
N TYR A 386 12.18 -15.99 9.71
CA TYR A 386 11.74 -17.36 9.49
C TYR A 386 12.28 -17.90 8.17
N ARG A 387 12.39 -19.21 8.07
CA ARG A 387 12.84 -19.87 6.84
C ARG A 387 11.71 -19.93 5.80
N CYS A 388 12.07 -20.06 4.54
CA CYS A 388 11.15 -20.44 3.46
C CYS A 388 11.83 -21.43 2.49
N ASP A 389 11.04 -22.23 1.79
CA ASP A 389 11.53 -23.13 0.73
C ASP A 389 11.97 -22.31 -0.47
N GLY A 390 13.26 -22.37 -0.81
CA GLY A 390 13.84 -21.57 -1.88
C GLY A 390 13.31 -21.89 -3.28
N ARG A 391 12.62 -23.02 -3.47
CA ARG A 391 11.89 -23.32 -4.72
C ARG A 391 10.66 -22.43 -4.91
N TRP A 392 10.06 -21.98 -3.80
CA TRP A 392 8.81 -21.23 -3.78
C TRP A 392 8.99 -19.78 -3.31
N GLY A 393 10.12 -19.45 -2.68
CA GLY A 393 10.50 -18.09 -2.30
C GLY A 393 9.39 -17.37 -1.53
N LEU A 394 8.91 -16.25 -2.08
CA LEU A 394 7.87 -15.43 -1.46
C LEU A 394 6.55 -16.18 -1.24
N ARG A 395 6.25 -17.20 -2.07
CA ARG A 395 5.04 -18.02 -1.90
C ARG A 395 5.09 -18.83 -0.61
N ASP A 396 6.21 -19.46 -0.29
CA ASP A 396 6.34 -20.18 0.99
C ASP A 396 6.46 -19.20 2.17
N ALA A 397 7.10 -18.05 1.96
CA ALA A 397 7.13 -16.99 2.97
C ALA A 397 5.72 -16.51 3.35
N ALA A 398 4.84 -16.35 2.37
CA ALA A 398 3.43 -16.03 2.58
C ALA A 398 2.69 -17.16 3.31
N ARG A 399 2.86 -18.41 2.88
CA ARG A 399 2.26 -19.60 3.52
C ARG A 399 2.54 -19.66 5.01
N ARG A 400 3.80 -19.41 5.39
CA ARG A 400 4.24 -19.42 6.79
C ARG A 400 3.73 -18.19 7.56
N TYR A 401 3.68 -17.02 6.93
CA TYR A 401 3.08 -15.83 7.54
C TYR A 401 1.61 -16.05 7.91
N TYR A 402 0.82 -16.69 7.03
CA TYR A 402 -0.58 -17.02 7.33
C TYR A 402 -0.72 -17.96 8.52
N ARG A 403 0.17 -18.96 8.63
CA ARG A 403 0.21 -19.88 9.78
C ARG A 403 0.59 -19.20 11.09
N MET A 404 1.45 -18.18 11.06
CA MET A 404 1.83 -17.41 12.24
C MET A 404 0.71 -16.46 12.71
N HIS A 405 -0.17 -16.04 11.80
CA HIS A 405 -1.22 -15.05 12.07
C HIS A 405 -2.61 -15.52 11.60
N PRO A 406 -3.09 -16.71 12.01
CA PRO A 406 -4.33 -17.27 11.47
C PRO A 406 -5.55 -16.36 11.71
N TRP A 407 -5.57 -15.65 12.85
CA TRP A 407 -6.63 -14.70 13.21
C TRP A 407 -6.78 -13.54 12.20
N ALA A 408 -5.71 -13.16 11.49
CA ALA A 408 -5.72 -12.05 10.55
C ALA A 408 -6.32 -12.42 9.18
N PHE A 409 -6.41 -13.72 8.90
CA PHE A 409 -6.83 -14.27 7.61
C PHE A 409 -8.08 -15.15 7.70
N GLU A 410 -8.78 -15.10 8.83
CA GLU A 410 -10.05 -15.79 9.02
C GLU A 410 -11.08 -15.32 7.99
N LYS A 411 -11.67 -16.27 7.25
CA LYS A 411 -12.71 -16.00 6.27
C LYS A 411 -14.09 -16.18 6.93
N ARG A 412 -14.70 -15.08 7.36
CA ARG A 412 -16.03 -15.07 8.01
C ARG A 412 -17.21 -15.22 7.06
N VAL A 413 -17.06 -14.77 5.81
CA VAL A 413 -18.15 -14.85 4.83
C VAL A 413 -18.32 -16.29 4.34
N THR A 414 -19.58 -16.72 4.20
CA THR A 414 -19.95 -18.06 3.71
C THR A 414 -20.38 -18.05 2.24
N ARG A 415 -20.71 -16.87 1.72
CA ARG A 415 -21.04 -16.60 0.32
C ARG A 415 -20.08 -15.57 -0.25
N GLU A 416 -19.77 -15.72 -1.53
CA GLU A 416 -18.92 -14.80 -2.28
C GLU A 416 -19.54 -14.49 -3.66
N GLY A 417 -19.27 -13.29 -4.15
CA GLY A 417 -19.85 -12.78 -5.38
C GLY A 417 -19.44 -11.35 -5.61
N LEU A 418 -20.11 -10.71 -6.57
CA LEU A 418 -19.81 -9.35 -6.99
C LEU A 418 -20.25 -8.32 -5.95
N TRP A 419 -19.68 -7.13 -6.08
CA TRP A 419 -20.01 -5.93 -5.32
C TRP A 419 -21.05 -5.12 -6.10
N LEU A 420 -22.20 -4.90 -5.47
CA LEU A 420 -23.24 -4.01 -5.98
C LEU A 420 -23.02 -2.59 -5.42
N PHE A 421 -22.75 -1.63 -6.31
CA PHE A 421 -22.46 -0.23 -5.98
C PHE A 421 -23.73 0.62 -5.96
N GLY A 422 -23.90 1.45 -4.92
CA GLY A 422 -25.03 2.37 -4.82
C GLY A 422 -26.42 1.72 -4.67
N GLY A 423 -27.41 2.25 -5.39
CA GLY A 423 -28.80 1.77 -5.34
C GLY A 423 -29.01 0.48 -6.12
N ILE A 424 -29.96 -0.35 -5.69
CA ILE A 424 -30.30 -1.60 -6.37
C ILE A 424 -31.20 -1.31 -7.58
N PRO A 425 -30.81 -1.67 -8.82
CA PRO A 425 -31.71 -1.59 -9.96
C PRO A 425 -32.88 -2.56 -9.78
N LYS A 426 -34.13 -2.10 -9.93
CA LYS A 426 -35.33 -2.94 -9.78
C LYS A 426 -35.43 -4.10 -10.78
N TRP A 427 -34.64 -4.05 -11.85
CA TRP A 427 -34.69 -4.95 -13.01
C TRP A 427 -33.41 -5.75 -13.20
N LEU A 428 -32.51 -5.80 -12.21
CA LEU A 428 -31.26 -6.56 -12.30
C LEU A 428 -31.57 -8.03 -12.68
N PRO A 429 -31.14 -8.54 -13.85
CA PRO A 429 -31.60 -9.82 -14.37
C PRO A 429 -30.91 -11.04 -13.73
N ASP A 430 -29.72 -10.84 -13.17
CA ASP A 430 -28.86 -11.88 -12.57
C ASP A 430 -28.41 -11.52 -11.14
N PRO A 431 -29.34 -11.13 -10.24
CA PRO A 431 -29.01 -10.67 -8.89
C PRO A 431 -28.22 -11.71 -8.11
N GLU A 432 -28.40 -13.00 -8.41
CA GLU A 432 -27.68 -14.10 -7.80
C GLU A 432 -26.16 -14.05 -7.99
N ASN A 433 -25.60 -13.24 -8.90
CA ASN A 433 -24.17 -13.05 -9.08
C ASN A 433 -23.55 -12.04 -8.11
N TYR A 434 -24.37 -11.19 -7.50
CA TYR A 434 -23.96 -10.21 -6.50
C TYR A 434 -24.05 -10.80 -5.09
N THR A 435 -23.23 -10.29 -4.17
CA THR A 435 -23.18 -10.78 -2.80
C THR A 435 -22.89 -9.69 -1.78
N PHE A 436 -22.16 -8.63 -2.14
CA PHE A 436 -21.84 -7.53 -1.22
C PHE A 436 -22.50 -6.24 -1.68
N HIS A 437 -23.31 -5.62 -0.82
CA HIS A 437 -24.04 -4.39 -1.14
C HIS A 437 -23.73 -3.28 -0.13
N GLU A 438 -23.12 -2.20 -0.59
CA GLU A 438 -22.80 -0.99 0.18
C GLU A 438 -24.01 -0.04 0.38
N GLY A 439 -25.21 -0.61 0.52
CA GLY A 439 -26.48 0.11 0.53
C GLY A 439 -26.76 0.88 1.83
N GLY A 440 -28.05 1.05 2.12
CA GLY A 440 -28.53 1.54 3.41
C GLY A 440 -29.38 0.48 4.10
N VAL A 441 -29.71 0.73 5.37
CA VAL A 441 -30.59 -0.15 6.17
C VAL A 441 -31.95 -0.43 5.51
N SER A 442 -32.43 0.50 4.67
CA SER A 442 -33.66 0.36 3.89
C SER A 442 -33.61 -0.75 2.84
N HIS A 443 -32.43 -1.24 2.45
CA HIS A 443 -32.27 -2.27 1.41
C HIS A 443 -32.26 -3.71 1.96
N ARG A 444 -32.30 -3.89 3.29
CA ARG A 444 -32.19 -5.21 3.94
C ARG A 444 -33.21 -6.23 3.44
N ALA A 445 -34.46 -5.84 3.19
CA ALA A 445 -35.49 -6.78 2.73
C ALA A 445 -35.16 -7.37 1.34
N TYR A 446 -34.65 -6.53 0.43
CA TYR A 446 -34.17 -7.01 -0.87
C TYR A 446 -32.92 -7.88 -0.71
N GLY A 447 -32.02 -7.47 0.18
CA GLY A 447 -30.83 -8.24 0.54
C GLY A 447 -31.18 -9.62 1.09
N ASP A 448 -32.15 -9.74 1.99
CA ASP A 448 -32.64 -11.00 2.56
C ASP A 448 -33.24 -11.90 1.46
N GLU A 449 -34.05 -11.34 0.57
CA GLU A 449 -34.69 -12.05 -0.54
C GLU A 449 -33.68 -12.66 -1.53
N HIS A 450 -32.58 -11.95 -1.83
CA HIS A 450 -31.57 -12.35 -2.82
C HIS A 450 -30.26 -12.89 -2.18
N GLY A 451 -30.19 -12.83 -0.85
CA GLY A 451 -29.06 -13.21 -0.01
C GLY A 451 -27.79 -12.36 -0.20
N PHE A 452 -27.94 -11.05 -0.25
CA PHE A 452 -26.82 -10.11 -0.18
C PHE A 452 -26.41 -9.86 1.26
N TYR A 453 -25.11 -9.69 1.49
CA TYR A 453 -24.61 -8.98 2.65
C TYR A 453 -24.97 -7.49 2.49
N THR A 454 -26.04 -7.07 3.17
CA THR A 454 -26.45 -5.67 3.24
C THR A 454 -25.57 -4.96 4.27
N CYS A 455 -24.64 -4.13 3.78
CA CYS A 455 -23.65 -3.43 4.60
C CYS A 455 -23.87 -1.91 4.49
N PRO A 456 -24.62 -1.28 5.42
CA PRO A 456 -24.83 0.16 5.42
C PRO A 456 -23.54 0.98 5.32
N TYR A 457 -23.53 1.95 4.42
CA TYR A 457 -22.39 2.83 4.14
C TYR A 457 -22.08 3.79 5.29
N ILE A 458 -20.79 3.87 5.65
CA ILE A 458 -20.20 4.91 6.52
C ILE A 458 -18.87 5.43 5.97
N ILE A 459 -18.45 6.62 6.42
CA ILE A 459 -17.15 7.21 6.08
C ILE A 459 -16.50 7.86 7.31
N PRO A 460 -15.42 7.26 7.86
CA PRO A 460 -14.76 7.76 9.07
C PRO A 460 -13.74 8.86 8.80
N GLY A 461 -13.13 8.89 7.62
CA GLY A 461 -11.99 9.76 7.33
C GLY A 461 -12.32 11.21 6.95
N GLN A 462 -13.60 11.60 6.86
CA GLN A 462 -13.97 12.97 6.50
C GLN A 462 -15.31 13.46 7.08
N ARG A 463 -15.47 14.79 7.09
CA ARG A 463 -16.76 15.49 6.99
C ARG A 463 -16.69 16.54 5.89
N GLU A 464 -17.84 16.84 5.31
CA GLU A 464 -17.92 17.70 4.12
C GLU A 464 -19.11 18.67 4.21
N ILE A 465 -18.81 19.95 4.01
CA ILE A 465 -19.78 20.99 3.74
C ILE A 465 -20.03 20.99 2.23
N ARG A 466 -21.24 20.64 1.82
CA ARG A 466 -21.62 20.42 0.42
C ARG A 466 -22.53 21.52 -0.10
N ARG A 467 -22.68 21.58 -1.43
CA ARG A 467 -23.65 22.43 -2.15
C ARG A 467 -23.52 23.92 -1.79
N LEU A 468 -22.29 24.39 -1.65
CA LEU A 468 -22.01 25.80 -1.44
C LEU A 468 -22.43 26.62 -2.67
N PRO A 469 -22.93 27.86 -2.49
CA PRO A 469 -23.23 28.73 -3.61
C PRO A 469 -21.96 29.06 -4.41
N GLU A 470 -20.84 29.25 -3.72
CA GLU A 470 -19.53 29.55 -4.27
C GLU A 470 -18.43 28.79 -3.50
N LEU A 471 -17.30 28.56 -4.16
CA LEU A 471 -16.15 27.96 -3.51
C LEU A 471 -15.41 29.06 -2.74
N PRO A 472 -15.03 28.83 -1.46
CA PRO A 472 -14.15 29.75 -0.75
C PRO A 472 -12.81 29.86 -1.48
N THR A 473 -12.17 31.03 -1.39
CA THR A 473 -10.88 31.27 -2.05
C THR A 473 -9.68 31.06 -1.14
N SER A 474 -9.92 30.79 0.16
CA SER A 474 -8.88 30.55 1.15
C SER A 474 -9.34 29.59 2.25
N SER A 475 -8.36 28.99 2.95
CA SER A 475 -8.63 28.15 4.12
C SER A 475 -9.36 28.91 5.24
N ALA A 476 -9.04 30.19 5.45
CA ALA A 476 -9.72 31.02 6.45
C ALA A 476 -11.21 31.19 6.13
N GLN A 477 -11.55 31.45 4.86
CA GLN A 477 -12.95 31.49 4.43
C GLN A 477 -13.63 30.13 4.57
N ALA A 478 -12.94 29.05 4.23
CA ALA A 478 -13.46 27.68 4.36
C ALA A 478 -13.77 27.32 5.83
N LEU A 479 -12.91 27.70 6.78
CA LEU A 479 -13.14 27.49 8.21
C LEU A 479 -14.28 28.37 8.76
N ALA A 480 -14.41 29.61 8.28
CA ALA A 480 -15.50 30.49 8.66
C ALA A 480 -16.89 29.91 8.30
N LEU A 481 -16.96 28.98 7.35
CA LEU A 481 -18.21 28.27 7.04
C LEU A 481 -18.71 27.40 8.21
N LEU A 482 -17.82 26.89 9.07
CA LEU A 482 -18.19 26.08 10.24
C LEU A 482 -19.07 26.83 11.24
N GLY A 483 -18.92 28.16 11.33
CA GLY A 483 -19.70 29.02 12.20
C GLY A 483 -21.11 29.34 11.68
N LYS A 484 -21.48 28.91 10.47
CA LYS A 484 -22.80 29.17 9.88
C LYS A 484 -23.78 28.06 10.26
N ALA A 485 -24.88 28.43 10.91
CA ALA A 485 -25.81 27.52 11.60
C ALA A 485 -26.54 26.48 10.71
N ASP A 486 -26.60 26.68 9.39
CA ASP A 486 -27.35 25.82 8.44
C ASP A 486 -26.54 24.64 7.86
N LEU A 487 -25.45 24.25 8.52
CA LEU A 487 -24.71 23.05 8.13
C LEU A 487 -25.42 21.74 8.50
N ALA A 488 -26.46 21.82 9.33
CA ALA A 488 -27.33 20.74 9.73
C ALA A 488 -28.43 20.50 8.69
N ASP A 489 -28.17 19.59 7.75
CA ASP A 489 -29.25 18.97 6.98
C ASP A 489 -29.69 17.74 7.78
N GLU A 490 -30.78 17.88 8.55
CA GLU A 490 -31.34 16.81 9.39
C GLU A 490 -31.72 15.55 8.58
N LYS A 491 -31.81 15.64 7.24
CA LYS A 491 -32.06 14.49 6.36
C LYS A 491 -30.80 13.64 6.09
N ARG A 492 -29.65 13.97 6.67
CA ARG A 492 -28.39 13.22 6.49
C ARG A 492 -28.37 11.93 7.32
N GLY A 493 -29.10 10.92 6.89
CA GLY A 493 -28.88 9.54 7.34
C GLY A 493 -27.43 9.10 7.07
N ARG A 494 -26.87 8.26 7.97
CA ARG A 494 -25.48 7.71 7.99
C ARG A 494 -24.48 8.36 8.97
N GLY A 495 -24.93 8.88 10.12
CA GLY A 495 -24.03 9.37 11.18
C GLY A 495 -23.30 10.69 10.84
N TRP A 496 -23.80 11.42 9.84
CA TRP A 496 -23.29 12.74 9.46
C TRP A 496 -23.73 13.86 10.41
N GLY A 497 -24.80 13.62 11.19
CA GLY A 497 -25.06 14.19 12.51
C GLY A 497 -25.40 15.69 12.62
N LYS A 498 -25.91 16.06 13.81
CA LYS A 498 -26.24 17.43 14.23
C LYS A 498 -25.00 18.20 14.73
N ASP A 499 -24.00 17.49 15.24
CA ASP A 499 -22.78 18.06 15.87
C ASP A 499 -21.60 18.19 14.89
N MET A 500 -21.89 18.40 13.60
CA MET A 500 -20.88 18.35 12.55
C MET A 500 -19.74 19.36 12.78
N LYS A 501 -20.06 20.55 13.31
CA LYS A 501 -19.06 21.57 13.65
C LYS A 501 -18.08 21.03 14.71
N GLU A 502 -18.61 20.56 15.83
CA GLU A 502 -17.81 20.07 16.94
C GLU A 502 -16.97 18.85 16.52
N ILE A 503 -17.56 17.91 15.77
CA ILE A 503 -16.81 16.76 15.21
C ILE A 503 -15.64 17.23 14.34
N ILE A 504 -15.85 18.24 13.49
CA ILE A 504 -14.78 18.77 12.65
C ILE A 504 -13.69 19.43 13.52
N GLU A 505 -14.07 20.28 14.48
CA GLU A 505 -13.11 20.95 15.36
C GLU A 505 -12.29 19.95 16.19
N ASN A 506 -12.95 18.91 16.73
CA ASN A 506 -12.32 17.89 17.55
C ASN A 506 -11.46 16.92 16.74
N CYS A 507 -11.79 16.61 15.48
CA CYS A 507 -11.11 15.56 14.72
C CYS A 507 -10.26 16.05 13.54
N MET A 508 -10.35 17.31 13.13
CA MET A 508 -9.62 17.83 11.96
C MET A 508 -8.11 17.76 12.18
N LEU A 509 -7.39 17.34 11.14
CA LEU A 509 -5.93 17.19 11.18
C LEU A 509 -5.23 18.56 11.04
N THR A 510 -4.02 18.69 11.60
CA THR A 510 -3.15 19.84 11.33
C THR A 510 -1.88 19.45 10.58
N GLY A 511 -1.37 20.38 9.76
CA GLY A 511 -0.05 20.31 9.18
C GLY A 511 1.07 20.67 10.16
N ALA A 512 2.31 20.44 9.74
CA ALA A 512 3.51 20.76 10.53
C ALA A 512 3.70 22.26 10.85
N ASP A 513 2.97 23.12 10.13
CA ASP A 513 2.85 24.57 10.29
C ASP A 513 1.69 24.96 11.23
N GLY A 514 0.95 23.99 11.76
CA GLY A 514 -0.25 24.20 12.57
C GLY A 514 -1.50 24.51 11.75
N ALA A 515 -1.41 24.61 10.42
CA ALA A 515 -2.56 24.93 9.59
C ALA A 515 -3.51 23.72 9.50
N PRO A 516 -4.83 23.93 9.55
CA PRO A 516 -5.79 22.86 9.39
C PRO A 516 -5.75 22.26 7.98
N ARG A 517 -5.94 20.93 7.89
CA ARG A 517 -6.07 20.24 6.61
C ARG A 517 -7.51 20.31 6.12
N LEU A 518 -7.70 20.80 4.89
CA LEU A 518 -8.99 20.84 4.19
C LEU A 518 -8.80 20.80 2.68
N LEU A 519 -9.86 20.44 1.95
CA LEU A 519 -9.93 20.51 0.49
C LEU A 519 -11.11 21.38 0.07
N ILE A 520 -10.87 22.28 -0.88
CA ILE A 520 -11.91 23.07 -1.56
C ILE A 520 -12.11 22.42 -2.93
N ARG A 521 -13.28 21.84 -3.19
CA ARG A 521 -13.50 20.99 -4.36
C ARG A 521 -14.90 21.15 -4.96
N ASN A 522 -15.06 20.77 -6.22
CA ASN A 522 -16.36 20.64 -6.87
C ASN A 522 -16.52 19.20 -7.35
N THR A 523 -17.38 18.43 -6.69
CA THR A 523 -17.56 16.99 -6.96
C THR A 523 -18.95 16.70 -7.51
N THR A 524 -19.10 15.57 -8.22
CA THR A 524 -20.40 15.17 -8.79
C THR A 524 -21.45 14.84 -7.72
N TRP A 525 -21.03 14.38 -6.54
CA TRP A 525 -21.92 14.08 -5.41
C TRP A 525 -22.15 15.25 -4.45
N GLY A 526 -21.12 16.07 -4.23
CA GLY A 526 -21.12 17.14 -3.23
C GLY A 526 -21.34 18.53 -3.80
N GLY A 527 -21.20 18.71 -5.12
CA GLY A 527 -21.11 20.01 -5.75
C GLY A 527 -19.91 20.81 -5.21
N LYS A 528 -20.03 22.14 -5.24
CA LYS A 528 -19.07 23.05 -4.60
C LYS A 528 -19.04 22.75 -3.10
N SER A 529 -17.87 22.40 -2.57
CA SER A 529 -17.76 21.83 -1.23
C SER A 529 -16.41 22.11 -0.58
N VAL A 530 -16.42 22.06 0.75
CA VAL A 530 -15.24 22.02 1.61
C VAL A 530 -15.23 20.71 2.35
N THR A 531 -14.13 19.97 2.25
CA THR A 531 -13.94 18.68 2.92
C THR A 531 -12.83 18.76 3.94
N PHE A 532 -13.08 18.19 5.11
CA PHE A 532 -12.14 18.11 6.21
C PHE A 532 -11.73 16.65 6.40
N PRO A 533 -10.47 16.28 6.11
CA PRO A 533 -9.89 15.03 6.57
C PRO A 533 -9.93 14.98 8.10
N LEU A 534 -10.36 13.85 8.67
CA LEU A 534 -10.54 13.70 10.11
C LEU A 534 -9.72 12.52 10.66
N ASN A 535 -9.30 12.67 11.91
CA ASN A 535 -8.74 11.62 12.75
C ASN A 535 -9.90 10.79 13.33
N ALA A 536 -9.95 9.51 12.96
CA ALA A 536 -11.03 8.60 13.35
C ALA A 536 -10.70 7.75 14.59
N ASN A 537 -9.65 8.07 15.35
CA ASN A 537 -9.23 7.27 16.48
C ASN A 537 -10.35 7.19 17.55
N PRO A 538 -10.82 5.98 17.93
CA PRO A 538 -11.88 5.81 18.94
C PRO A 538 -11.49 6.26 20.35
N ALA A 539 -10.19 6.36 20.67
CA ALA A 539 -9.69 6.86 21.95
C ALA A 539 -9.73 8.39 22.06
N LEU A 540 -9.93 9.11 20.95
CA LEU A 540 -10.02 10.56 20.95
C LEU A 540 -11.23 11.03 21.77
N LEU A 541 -10.96 11.85 22.79
CA LEU A 541 -11.94 12.36 23.75
C LEU A 541 -12.76 11.26 24.43
N ARG A 542 -12.24 10.02 24.55
CA ARG A 542 -13.01 8.86 25.05
C ARG A 542 -13.65 9.10 26.41
N GLU A 543 -12.94 9.79 27.31
CA GLU A 543 -13.36 10.04 28.69
C GLU A 543 -14.23 11.31 28.85
N THR A 544 -14.59 12.00 27.77
CA THR A 544 -15.42 13.21 27.80
C THR A 544 -16.69 13.03 26.96
N GLU A 545 -17.66 13.94 27.12
CA GLU A 545 -18.86 13.98 26.29
C GLU A 545 -18.62 14.56 24.89
N GLY A 546 -17.40 15.06 24.60
CA GLY A 546 -17.09 15.72 23.33
C GLY A 546 -17.32 14.84 22.10
N ALA A 547 -17.92 15.42 21.07
CA ALA A 547 -18.32 14.72 19.86
C ALA A 547 -17.10 14.43 18.96
N THR A 548 -16.97 13.18 18.49
CA THR A 548 -15.96 12.77 17.51
C THR A 548 -16.58 11.96 16.39
N VAL A 549 -15.89 11.89 15.24
CA VAL A 549 -16.36 11.09 14.10
C VAL A 549 -16.49 9.60 14.46
N ALA A 550 -15.55 9.08 15.27
CA ALA A 550 -15.55 7.70 15.72
C ALA A 550 -16.77 7.39 16.60
N LYS A 551 -17.02 8.22 17.63
CA LYS A 551 -18.18 8.06 18.53
C LYS A 551 -19.49 8.12 17.75
N ALA A 552 -19.65 9.12 16.88
CA ALA A 552 -20.87 9.30 16.09
C ALA A 552 -21.16 8.09 15.20
N LEU A 553 -20.13 7.54 14.53
CA LEU A 553 -20.29 6.38 13.67
C LEU A 553 -20.54 5.09 14.46
N LEU A 554 -19.80 4.85 15.55
CA LEU A 554 -20.00 3.66 16.40
C LEU A 554 -21.40 3.66 17.04
N GLN A 555 -21.87 4.81 17.52
CA GLN A 555 -23.24 4.97 18.05
C GLN A 555 -24.30 4.74 16.96
N THR A 556 -24.08 5.27 15.76
CA THR A 556 -24.97 5.04 14.61
C THR A 556 -25.03 3.57 14.24
N THR A 557 -23.88 2.89 14.15
CA THR A 557 -23.80 1.45 13.88
C THR A 557 -24.52 0.66 14.97
N ALA A 558 -24.30 0.97 16.24
CA ALA A 558 -25.00 0.31 17.34
C ALA A 558 -26.52 0.49 17.25
N SER A 559 -27.01 1.66 16.83
CA SER A 559 -28.44 1.88 16.57
C SER A 559 -28.93 0.99 15.43
N TRP A 560 -28.23 0.97 14.31
CA TRP A 560 -28.62 0.12 13.18
C TRP A 560 -28.65 -1.37 13.51
N LEU A 561 -27.70 -1.87 14.29
CA LEU A 561 -27.67 -3.26 14.73
C LEU A 561 -28.86 -3.59 15.67
N ARG A 562 -29.29 -2.64 16.51
CA ARG A 562 -30.48 -2.81 17.36
C ARG A 562 -31.79 -2.72 16.56
N ASP A 563 -31.90 -1.69 15.72
CA ASP A 563 -33.16 -1.33 15.06
C ASP A 563 -33.42 -2.14 13.79
N ALA A 564 -32.36 -2.68 13.17
CA ALA A 564 -32.41 -3.49 11.96
C ALA A 564 -31.44 -4.69 12.06
N PRO A 565 -31.71 -5.66 12.94
CA PRO A 565 -30.80 -6.78 13.19
C PRO A 565 -30.54 -7.69 11.98
N THR A 566 -31.32 -7.57 10.90
CA THR A 566 -31.13 -8.32 9.65
C THR A 566 -30.10 -7.70 8.71
N ILE A 567 -29.54 -6.51 8.98
CA ILE A 567 -28.34 -6.09 8.24
C ILE A 567 -27.18 -7.05 8.53
N ASP A 568 -26.30 -7.26 7.57
CA ASP A 568 -25.26 -8.29 7.67
C ASP A 568 -23.90 -7.73 8.10
N GLY A 569 -23.72 -6.41 8.04
CA GLY A 569 -22.42 -5.80 8.24
C GLY A 569 -22.44 -4.28 8.14
N ILE A 570 -21.27 -3.70 7.98
CA ILE A 570 -21.07 -2.27 7.69
C ILE A 570 -20.06 -2.14 6.56
N TYR A 571 -20.31 -1.18 5.67
CA TYR A 571 -19.40 -0.82 4.61
C TYR A 571 -18.66 0.48 4.97
N VAL A 572 -17.34 0.43 5.02
CA VAL A 572 -16.46 1.57 5.31
C VAL A 572 -15.81 2.08 4.03
N ASP A 573 -16.06 3.33 3.69
CA ASP A 573 -15.55 3.90 2.45
C ASP A 573 -14.29 4.76 2.64
N SER A 574 -13.56 4.93 1.53
CA SER A 574 -12.52 5.93 1.31
C SER A 574 -11.31 5.83 2.24
N LEU A 575 -10.95 4.62 2.70
CA LEU A 575 -9.72 4.37 3.48
C LEU A 575 -8.44 4.79 2.75
N GLY A 576 -8.51 4.88 1.41
CA GLY A 576 -7.43 5.33 0.55
C GLY A 576 -7.11 6.79 0.77
N LEU A 577 -7.92 7.68 0.19
CA LEU A 577 -7.67 9.13 0.19
C LEU A 577 -7.44 9.69 1.60
N TRP A 578 -8.27 9.30 2.58
CA TRP A 578 -8.22 9.91 3.91
C TRP A 578 -7.05 9.42 4.77
N GLY A 579 -6.44 8.29 4.43
CA GLY A 579 -5.25 7.80 5.12
C GLY A 579 -3.92 8.44 4.66
N GLU A 580 -3.92 9.25 3.59
CA GLU A 580 -2.71 9.84 3.00
C GLU A 580 -2.20 11.10 3.73
N TYR A 581 -2.88 11.53 4.79
CA TYR A 581 -2.52 12.74 5.52
C TYR A 581 -1.58 12.44 6.70
N SER A 582 -0.65 13.36 6.95
CA SER A 582 0.10 13.46 8.21
C SER A 582 -0.61 14.43 9.14
N ASP A 583 -0.82 14.01 10.38
CA ASP A 583 -1.44 14.80 11.44
C ASP A 583 -0.44 15.17 12.53
N HIS A 584 -0.33 16.46 12.83
CA HIS A 584 0.62 17.02 13.79
C HIS A 584 -0.04 17.53 15.08
N ARG A 585 -1.32 17.23 15.32
CA ARG A 585 -2.04 17.66 16.52
C ARG A 585 -1.53 16.97 17.80
N PRO A 586 -1.02 17.70 18.81
CA PRO A 586 -0.52 17.08 20.04
C PRO A 586 -1.58 16.32 20.84
N ASP A 587 -2.81 16.81 20.86
CA ASP A 587 -3.94 16.16 21.54
C ASP A 587 -4.34 14.84 20.85
N HIS A 588 -4.17 14.75 19.52
CA HIS A 588 -4.33 13.49 18.80
C HIS A 588 -3.17 12.53 19.06
N MET A 589 -1.92 13.02 19.10
CA MET A 589 -0.75 12.19 19.45
C MET A 589 -0.87 11.58 20.84
N ALA A 590 -1.48 12.29 21.78
CA ALA A 590 -1.64 11.83 23.15
C ALA A 590 -2.50 10.56 23.30
N VAL A 591 -3.32 10.23 22.30
CA VAL A 591 -4.27 9.10 22.35
C VAL A 591 -3.99 7.98 21.34
N THR A 592 -2.99 8.13 20.47
CA THR A 592 -2.63 7.08 19.50
C THR A 592 -2.24 5.77 20.20
N GLN A 593 -2.66 4.65 19.63
CA GLN A 593 -2.30 3.29 20.06
C GLN A 593 -1.35 2.62 19.07
N THR A 594 -0.74 3.40 18.18
CA THR A 594 0.27 2.95 17.21
C THR A 594 1.49 3.85 17.27
N PRO A 595 2.71 3.36 16.96
CA PRO A 595 3.90 4.19 16.90
C PRO A 595 3.72 5.39 15.97
N LEU A 596 4.16 6.57 16.40
CA LEU A 596 4.21 7.73 15.51
C LEU A 596 5.20 7.48 14.37
N THR A 597 4.96 8.11 13.23
CA THR A 597 5.89 8.20 12.10
C THR A 597 6.50 9.62 12.08
N TYR A 598 7.29 9.94 11.06
CA TYR A 598 7.59 11.34 10.75
C TYR A 598 7.08 11.72 9.36
N ASP A 599 6.62 12.95 9.25
CA ASP A 599 6.19 13.55 7.99
C ASP A 599 7.40 13.74 7.07
N GLY A 600 7.33 13.10 5.90
CA GLY A 600 8.38 13.18 4.89
C GLY A 600 8.56 14.58 4.28
N GLN A 601 7.62 15.52 4.52
CA GLN A 601 7.77 16.93 4.15
C GLN A 601 8.60 17.70 5.17
N SER A 602 8.13 17.71 6.42
CA SER A 602 8.68 18.57 7.47
C SER A 602 9.83 17.93 8.25
N GLY A 603 9.96 16.60 8.22
CA GLY A 603 10.85 15.84 9.09
C GLY A 603 10.43 15.89 10.56
N LYS A 604 9.19 16.29 10.87
CA LYS A 604 8.64 16.31 12.24
C LYS A 604 7.84 15.04 12.53
N PRO A 605 7.79 14.59 13.79
CA PRO A 605 6.85 13.55 14.22
C PRO A 605 5.42 13.87 13.80
N ALA A 606 4.71 12.83 13.37
CA ALA A 606 3.33 12.91 12.91
C ALA A 606 2.61 11.57 13.13
N ILE A 607 1.29 11.61 13.16
CA ILE A 607 0.46 10.43 12.94
C ILE A 607 0.23 10.28 11.43
N SER A 608 0.48 9.10 10.87
CA SER A 608 -0.04 8.77 9.55
C SER A 608 -1.51 8.45 9.70
N ASN A 609 -2.40 9.21 9.05
CA ASN A 609 -3.85 9.12 9.31
C ASN A 609 -4.47 7.76 8.93
N GLN A 610 -3.74 6.91 8.22
CA GLN A 610 -4.12 5.51 8.05
C GLN A 610 -4.21 4.72 9.38
N TYR A 611 -3.43 5.07 10.41
CA TYR A 611 -3.47 4.33 11.68
C TYR A 611 -4.69 4.65 12.54
N PRO A 612 -5.11 5.92 12.69
CA PRO A 612 -6.43 6.24 13.25
C PRO A 612 -7.58 5.55 12.53
N LEU A 613 -7.52 5.43 11.20
CA LEU A 613 -8.49 4.66 10.43
C LEU A 613 -8.42 3.17 10.75
N LEU A 614 -7.23 2.59 10.91
CA LEU A 614 -7.05 1.20 11.33
C LEU A 614 -7.60 0.95 12.75
N GLU A 615 -7.32 1.85 13.69
CA GLU A 615 -7.83 1.80 15.07
C GLU A 615 -9.37 1.88 15.09
N PHE A 616 -9.95 2.72 14.22
CA PHE A 616 -11.39 2.74 14.00
C PHE A 616 -11.92 1.40 13.46
N LEU A 617 -11.24 0.79 12.48
CA LEU A 617 -11.63 -0.50 11.93
C LEU A 617 -11.58 -1.60 13.00
N TRP A 618 -10.61 -1.59 13.92
CA TRP A 618 -10.57 -2.53 15.04
C TRP A 618 -11.76 -2.34 16.00
N GLY A 619 -12.03 -1.10 16.43
CA GLY A 619 -13.17 -0.83 17.31
C GLY A 619 -14.52 -1.18 16.64
N LEU A 620 -14.68 -0.88 15.35
CA LEU A 620 -15.86 -1.24 14.59
C LEU A 620 -15.98 -2.77 14.39
N ARG A 621 -14.85 -3.44 14.11
CA ARG A 621 -14.78 -4.89 14.01
C ARG A 621 -15.27 -5.56 15.29
N ASP A 622 -14.83 -5.10 16.46
CA ASP A 622 -15.25 -5.68 17.74
C ASP A 622 -16.77 -5.59 17.94
N VAL A 623 -17.37 -4.43 17.60
CA VAL A 623 -18.83 -4.23 17.64
C VAL A 623 -19.56 -5.18 16.69
N LEU A 624 -19.05 -5.36 15.47
CA LEU A 624 -19.68 -6.20 14.45
C LEU A 624 -19.53 -7.69 14.74
N HIS A 625 -18.33 -8.13 15.13
CA HIS A 625 -18.04 -9.54 15.41
C HIS A 625 -18.80 -10.01 16.66
N ALA A 626 -19.00 -9.14 17.66
CA ALA A 626 -19.87 -9.43 18.80
C ALA A 626 -21.35 -9.66 18.40
N ALA A 627 -21.77 -9.14 17.26
CA ALA A 627 -23.12 -9.30 16.70
C ALA A 627 -23.19 -10.31 15.53
N ASP A 628 -22.11 -11.08 15.29
CA ASP A 628 -21.97 -12.01 14.15
C ASP A 628 -22.16 -11.33 12.78
N LYS A 629 -21.63 -10.13 12.63
CA LYS A 629 -21.71 -9.29 11.41
C LYS A 629 -20.34 -9.09 10.77
N VAL A 630 -20.34 -8.76 9.48
CA VAL A 630 -19.12 -8.61 8.68
C VAL A 630 -18.68 -7.16 8.53
N LEU A 631 -17.37 -6.94 8.46
CA LEU A 631 -16.77 -5.65 8.12
C LEU A 631 -16.27 -5.65 6.66
N PHE A 632 -16.90 -4.83 5.83
CA PHE A 632 -16.56 -4.63 4.43
C PHE A 632 -15.99 -3.21 4.23
N ALA A 633 -14.93 -3.03 3.44
CA ALA A 633 -14.42 -1.69 3.17
C ALA A 633 -13.84 -1.49 1.77
N ASN A 634 -13.80 -0.22 1.35
CA ASN A 634 -13.15 0.25 0.13
C ASN A 634 -11.94 1.14 0.43
N GLY A 635 -11.09 1.34 -0.58
CA GLY A 635 -9.87 2.14 -0.46
C GLY A 635 -8.71 1.35 0.13
N VAL A 636 -8.73 0.02 0.04
CA VAL A 636 -7.64 -0.85 0.50
C VAL A 636 -6.53 -0.88 -0.56
N HIS A 637 -5.84 0.26 -0.75
CA HIS A 637 -4.70 0.38 -1.66
C HIS A 637 -3.46 -0.35 -1.12
N GLN A 638 -2.42 -0.48 -1.96
CA GLN A 638 -1.17 -1.15 -1.62
C GLN A 638 -0.48 -0.60 -0.36
N THR A 639 -0.66 0.69 -0.06
CA THR A 639 -0.11 1.36 1.12
C THR A 639 -0.86 1.00 2.42
N ARG A 640 -2.07 0.44 2.32
CA ARG A 640 -2.95 0.09 3.46
C ARG A 640 -2.77 -1.34 3.95
N ARG A 641 -1.54 -1.87 3.89
CA ARG A 641 -1.23 -3.29 4.17
C ARG A 641 -1.76 -3.81 5.51
N PHE A 642 -1.84 -3.00 6.57
CA PHE A 642 -2.40 -3.44 7.86
C PHE A 642 -3.94 -3.44 7.90
N HIS A 643 -4.61 -2.69 7.02
CA HIS A 643 -6.08 -2.69 6.95
C HIS A 643 -6.59 -4.03 6.45
N PHE A 644 -5.81 -4.76 5.64
CA PHE A 644 -6.14 -6.13 5.24
C PHE A 644 -6.46 -7.03 6.43
N PHE A 645 -5.81 -6.86 7.58
CA PHE A 645 -6.00 -7.74 8.74
C PHE A 645 -7.19 -7.37 9.62
N ALA A 646 -7.74 -6.16 9.47
CA ALA A 646 -8.92 -5.72 10.19
C ALA A 646 -10.23 -6.09 9.47
N LEU A 647 -10.19 -6.33 8.16
CA LEU A 647 -11.36 -6.47 7.31
C LEU A 647 -11.72 -7.94 7.02
N ASP A 648 -13.02 -8.22 6.92
CA ASP A 648 -13.54 -9.51 6.45
C ASP A 648 -13.68 -9.53 4.93
N VAL A 649 -14.03 -8.37 4.35
CA VAL A 649 -14.21 -8.15 2.92
C VAL A 649 -13.46 -6.88 2.51
N MET A 650 -12.65 -6.95 1.46
CA MET A 650 -11.80 -5.84 1.01
C MET A 650 -12.19 -5.41 -0.40
N GLY A 651 -12.18 -4.11 -0.63
CA GLY A 651 -12.54 -3.48 -1.90
C GLY A 651 -11.55 -2.40 -2.28
N VAL A 652 -11.40 -2.18 -3.57
CA VAL A 652 -10.78 -0.97 -4.09
C VAL A 652 -11.43 -0.52 -5.40
N GLU A 653 -11.55 0.78 -5.56
CA GLU A 653 -11.87 1.38 -6.85
C GLU A 653 -10.69 1.29 -7.81
N GLY A 654 -10.96 0.92 -9.07
CA GLY A 654 -9.98 0.80 -10.13
C GLY A 654 -9.30 -0.58 -10.22
N HIS A 655 -8.10 -0.60 -10.80
CA HIS A 655 -7.44 -1.82 -11.25
C HIS A 655 -6.46 -2.39 -10.20
N GLY A 656 -5.55 -1.57 -9.66
CA GLY A 656 -4.58 -1.89 -8.59
C GLY A 656 -3.67 -3.12 -8.83
N LEU A 657 -2.78 -3.43 -7.87
CA LEU A 657 -1.87 -4.59 -7.93
C LEU A 657 -2.58 -5.88 -7.48
N LEU A 658 -3.07 -6.68 -8.42
CA LEU A 658 -3.92 -7.85 -8.14
C LEU A 658 -3.20 -8.96 -7.35
N GLU A 659 -1.94 -9.22 -7.68
CA GLU A 659 -1.10 -10.18 -6.97
C GLU A 659 -0.90 -9.82 -5.51
N GLN A 660 -0.64 -8.54 -5.23
CA GLN A 660 -0.43 -8.05 -3.87
C GLN A 660 -1.72 -8.16 -3.06
N LYS A 661 -2.86 -7.81 -3.67
CA LYS A 661 -4.18 -7.98 -3.04
C LYS A 661 -4.46 -9.44 -2.71
N ARG A 662 -4.19 -10.37 -3.63
CA ARG A 662 -4.36 -11.82 -3.36
C ARG A 662 -3.48 -12.28 -2.20
N VAL A 663 -2.21 -11.90 -2.20
CA VAL A 663 -1.26 -12.26 -1.14
C VAL A 663 -1.69 -11.67 0.22
N MET A 664 -2.10 -10.41 0.27
CA MET A 664 -2.47 -9.78 1.53
C MET A 664 -3.87 -10.16 2.02
N ALA A 665 -4.78 -10.58 1.13
CA ALA A 665 -6.11 -11.08 1.51
C ALA A 665 -6.13 -12.58 1.84
N TYR A 666 -5.13 -13.35 1.38
CA TYR A 666 -5.12 -14.81 1.40
C TYR A 666 -6.42 -15.39 0.79
N GLN A 667 -7.27 -16.00 1.61
CA GLN A 667 -8.53 -16.61 1.18
C GLN A 667 -9.75 -15.70 1.34
N LYS A 668 -9.59 -14.53 1.96
CA LYS A 668 -10.68 -13.56 2.11
C LYS A 668 -11.06 -12.95 0.77
N PRO A 669 -12.34 -12.58 0.57
CA PRO A 669 -12.79 -11.98 -0.68
C PRO A 669 -12.16 -10.60 -0.87
N PHE A 670 -11.64 -10.37 -2.08
CA PHE A 670 -11.21 -9.05 -2.53
C PHE A 670 -12.02 -8.69 -3.78
N LEU A 671 -12.54 -7.48 -3.81
CA LEU A 671 -13.43 -6.98 -4.86
C LEU A 671 -12.85 -5.74 -5.52
N LEU A 672 -13.08 -5.62 -6.82
CA LEU A 672 -12.78 -4.39 -7.56
C LEU A 672 -14.07 -3.68 -7.89
N LEU A 673 -14.01 -2.36 -7.84
CA LEU A 673 -14.99 -1.49 -8.43
C LEU A 673 -14.37 -0.74 -9.61
N ILE A 674 -14.53 -1.29 -10.81
CA ILE A 674 -13.84 -0.85 -12.00
C ILE A 674 -14.63 0.28 -12.67
N TYR A 675 -13.95 1.38 -12.97
CA TYR A 675 -14.51 2.54 -13.66
C TYR A 675 -13.99 2.65 -15.09
N ASN A 676 -14.65 3.46 -15.91
CA ASN A 676 -14.16 3.94 -17.21
C ASN A 676 -13.84 2.87 -18.28
N ILE A 677 -14.36 1.64 -18.15
CA ILE A 677 -14.25 0.60 -19.19
C ILE A 677 -15.60 0.12 -19.74
N HIS A 678 -16.70 0.71 -19.28
CA HIS A 678 -18.06 0.28 -19.62
C HIS A 678 -18.41 0.32 -21.12
N ALA A 679 -17.70 1.11 -21.92
CA ALA A 679 -17.89 1.20 -23.37
C ALA A 679 -16.96 0.26 -24.17
N ASP A 680 -16.12 -0.53 -23.50
CA ASP A 680 -15.09 -1.37 -24.14
C ASP A 680 -15.23 -2.83 -23.66
N PRO A 681 -16.06 -3.64 -24.36
CA PRO A 681 -16.29 -5.04 -23.99
C PRO A 681 -15.02 -5.89 -23.96
N ALA A 682 -14.01 -5.57 -24.76
CA ALA A 682 -12.73 -6.27 -24.76
C ALA A 682 -11.94 -6.02 -23.47
N LYS A 683 -11.89 -4.75 -23.02
CA LYS A 683 -11.31 -4.42 -21.70
C LYS A 683 -12.08 -5.03 -20.54
N MET A 684 -13.41 -5.05 -20.60
CA MET A 684 -14.20 -5.77 -19.60
C MET A 684 -13.78 -7.24 -19.53
N ALA A 685 -13.80 -7.95 -20.66
CA ALA A 685 -13.43 -9.36 -20.73
C ALA A 685 -12.01 -9.62 -20.22
N HIS A 686 -11.05 -8.75 -20.58
CA HIS A 686 -9.67 -8.82 -20.08
C HIS A 686 -9.61 -8.78 -18.55
N TYR A 687 -10.34 -7.86 -17.91
CA TYR A 687 -10.40 -7.80 -16.45
C TYR A 687 -11.10 -9.01 -15.83
N TYR A 688 -12.13 -9.59 -16.47
CA TYR A 688 -12.72 -10.85 -15.99
C TYR A 688 -11.71 -11.99 -16.02
N HIS A 689 -10.89 -12.12 -17.07
CA HIS A 689 -9.85 -13.13 -17.14
C HIS A 689 -8.77 -12.93 -16.06
N LEU A 690 -8.22 -11.72 -15.92
CA LEU A 690 -7.21 -11.41 -14.90
C LEU A 690 -7.74 -11.57 -13.47
N CYS A 691 -8.95 -11.07 -13.20
CA CYS A 691 -9.54 -11.16 -11.86
C CYS A 691 -9.88 -12.61 -11.52
N THR A 692 -10.39 -13.38 -12.48
CA THR A 692 -10.62 -14.82 -12.30
C THR A 692 -9.32 -15.57 -12.01
N PHE A 693 -8.23 -15.23 -12.70
CA PHE A 693 -6.91 -15.81 -12.42
C PHE A 693 -6.49 -15.64 -10.96
N TYR A 694 -6.69 -14.45 -10.39
CA TYR A 694 -6.41 -14.14 -8.99
C TYR A 694 -7.57 -14.40 -8.03
N GLY A 695 -8.70 -14.97 -8.44
CA GLY A 695 -9.89 -15.14 -7.59
C GLY A 695 -10.48 -13.84 -7.02
N ILE A 696 -10.25 -12.71 -7.68
CA ILE A 696 -10.76 -11.38 -7.30
C ILE A 696 -12.08 -11.15 -8.04
N TYR A 697 -13.07 -10.52 -7.41
CA TYR A 697 -14.38 -10.28 -8.03
C TYR A 697 -14.40 -8.94 -8.79
N PRO A 698 -14.53 -8.94 -10.14
CA PRO A 698 -14.57 -7.72 -10.94
C PRO A 698 -15.99 -7.15 -10.98
N SER A 699 -16.22 -6.05 -10.26
CA SER A 699 -17.51 -5.33 -10.29
C SER A 699 -17.33 -3.95 -10.92
N PHE A 700 -18.43 -3.25 -11.24
CA PHE A 700 -18.39 -1.97 -11.95
C PHE A 700 -18.99 -0.85 -11.13
N GLY A 701 -18.23 0.24 -10.97
CA GLY A 701 -18.68 1.45 -10.25
C GLY A 701 -19.37 2.46 -11.15
N ASN A 702 -19.32 2.25 -12.47
CA ASN A 702 -19.99 3.15 -13.39
C ASN A 702 -21.49 2.85 -13.44
N THR A 703 -22.30 3.76 -12.91
CA THR A 703 -23.77 3.64 -12.88
C THR A 703 -24.40 3.58 -14.27
N ASN A 704 -23.68 3.96 -15.34
CA ASN A 704 -24.14 3.84 -16.72
C ASN A 704 -24.42 2.38 -17.11
N VAL A 705 -23.65 1.43 -16.55
CA VAL A 705 -23.85 -0.01 -16.77
C VAL A 705 -25.23 -0.46 -16.27
N PHE A 706 -25.80 0.25 -15.30
CA PHE A 706 -27.08 -0.06 -14.67
C PHE A 706 -28.22 0.87 -15.11
N ARG A 707 -28.14 1.47 -16.31
CA ARG A 707 -29.20 2.35 -16.84
C ARG A 707 -30.32 1.60 -17.54
N SER A 708 -29.98 0.55 -18.29
CA SER A 708 -30.92 -0.27 -19.05
C SER A 708 -30.44 -1.72 -19.17
N LEU A 709 -31.34 -2.64 -19.54
CA LEU A 709 -30.96 -4.03 -19.83
C LEU A 709 -29.95 -4.12 -20.98
N GLU A 710 -30.02 -3.22 -21.96
CA GLU A 710 -29.09 -3.17 -23.10
C GLU A 710 -27.67 -2.79 -22.65
N ASP A 711 -27.55 -1.75 -21.81
CA ASP A 711 -26.26 -1.32 -21.25
C ASP A 711 -25.64 -2.42 -20.35
N TYR A 712 -26.49 -3.21 -19.69
CA TYR A 712 -26.07 -4.28 -18.78
C TYR A 712 -25.72 -5.59 -19.48
N ALA A 713 -26.29 -5.88 -20.65
CA ALA A 713 -26.17 -7.16 -21.34
C ALA A 713 -24.72 -7.66 -21.54
N PRO A 714 -23.70 -6.81 -21.83
CA PRO A 714 -22.31 -7.26 -21.87
C PRO A 714 -21.79 -7.80 -20.53
N VAL A 715 -22.15 -7.16 -19.43
CA VAL A 715 -21.77 -7.56 -18.06
C VAL A 715 -22.49 -8.84 -17.67
N GLU A 716 -23.78 -8.97 -17.98
CA GLU A 716 -24.55 -10.20 -17.73
C GLU A 716 -23.91 -11.43 -18.39
N ARG A 717 -23.48 -11.30 -19.66
CA ARG A 717 -22.78 -12.39 -20.38
C ARG A 717 -21.47 -12.79 -19.70
N LEU A 718 -20.71 -11.82 -19.19
CA LEU A 718 -19.47 -12.08 -18.47
C LEU A 718 -19.76 -12.71 -17.10
N ASN A 719 -20.75 -12.22 -16.37
CA ASN A 719 -21.16 -12.79 -15.08
C ASN A 719 -21.53 -14.26 -15.21
N ARG A 720 -22.42 -14.57 -16.17
CA ARG A 720 -22.88 -15.94 -16.45
C ARG A 720 -21.73 -16.90 -16.75
N ARG A 721 -20.69 -16.42 -17.45
CA ARG A 721 -19.52 -17.22 -17.82
C ARG A 721 -18.54 -17.43 -16.66
N PHE A 722 -18.23 -16.38 -15.89
CA PHE A 722 -17.09 -16.41 -14.97
C PHE A 722 -17.47 -16.58 -13.49
N VAL A 723 -18.57 -15.96 -13.03
CA VAL A 723 -18.91 -15.92 -11.59
C VAL A 723 -19.13 -17.32 -10.99
N PRO A 724 -19.78 -18.29 -11.67
CA PRO A 724 -19.89 -19.65 -11.14
C PRO A 724 -18.55 -20.35 -10.91
N ALA A 725 -17.61 -20.22 -11.85
CA ALA A 725 -16.26 -20.78 -11.72
C ALA A 725 -15.46 -20.06 -10.62
N LEU A 726 -15.57 -18.73 -10.57
CA LEU A 726 -14.92 -17.89 -9.56
C LEU A 726 -15.35 -18.28 -8.13
N ARG A 727 -16.65 -18.55 -7.93
CA ARG A 727 -17.19 -19.05 -6.64
C ARG A 727 -16.63 -20.41 -6.26
N ARG A 728 -16.46 -21.33 -7.22
CA ARG A 728 -15.88 -22.66 -6.93
C ARG A 728 -14.44 -22.55 -6.43
N ILE A 729 -13.60 -21.78 -7.13
CA ILE A 729 -12.18 -21.65 -6.76
C ILE A 729 -11.98 -20.87 -5.45
N THR A 730 -12.72 -19.78 -5.23
CA THR A 730 -12.60 -18.96 -4.02
C THR A 730 -13.14 -19.67 -2.77
N ARG A 731 -14.18 -20.49 -2.93
CA ARG A 731 -14.69 -21.39 -1.88
C ARG A 731 -13.70 -22.51 -1.54
N ALA A 732 -12.98 -23.04 -2.52
CA ALA A 732 -11.91 -24.02 -2.29
C ALA A 732 -10.72 -23.38 -1.55
N GLY A 733 -10.49 -22.08 -1.74
CA GLY A 733 -9.50 -21.30 -1.02
C GLY A 733 -8.14 -21.32 -1.72
N TRP A 734 -7.61 -20.14 -2.02
CA TRP A 734 -6.28 -20.00 -2.63
C TRP A 734 -5.19 -20.57 -1.73
N GLN A 735 -4.13 -21.08 -2.36
CA GLN A 735 -2.93 -21.53 -1.68
C GLN A 735 -1.69 -20.98 -2.38
N PRO A 736 -0.77 -20.32 -1.64
CA PRO A 736 0.38 -19.65 -2.26
C PRO A 736 1.35 -20.61 -2.93
N VAL A 737 1.59 -21.77 -2.31
CA VAL A 737 2.42 -22.85 -2.87
C VAL A 737 1.54 -23.70 -3.79
N SER A 738 1.81 -23.61 -5.09
CA SER A 738 0.97 -24.23 -6.12
C SER A 738 1.23 -25.73 -6.28
N HIS A 739 2.44 -26.22 -6.02
CA HIS A 739 2.85 -27.58 -6.42
C HIS A 739 2.66 -27.85 -7.93
N VAL A 740 2.62 -26.77 -8.73
CA VAL A 740 2.46 -26.81 -10.19
C VAL A 740 3.45 -25.86 -10.83
N HIS A 741 4.17 -26.34 -11.84
CA HIS A 741 5.10 -25.56 -12.65
C HIS A 741 4.65 -25.53 -14.11
N SER A 742 4.75 -24.36 -14.74
CA SER A 742 4.64 -24.23 -16.19
C SER A 742 6.03 -24.27 -16.82
N ASP A 743 6.14 -24.90 -17.99
CA ASP A 743 7.32 -24.84 -18.85
C ASP A 743 7.48 -23.47 -19.57
N LEU A 744 6.45 -22.62 -19.53
CA LEU A 744 6.42 -21.33 -20.21
C LEU A 744 6.29 -20.17 -19.19
N ARG A 745 7.24 -19.23 -19.25
CA ARG A 745 7.26 -18.07 -18.32
C ARG A 745 6.08 -17.12 -18.49
N ASP A 746 5.48 -17.07 -19.67
CA ASP A 746 4.30 -16.26 -19.97
C ASP A 746 2.98 -16.96 -19.63
N VAL A 747 3.01 -18.20 -19.15
CA VAL A 747 1.82 -18.91 -18.64
C VAL A 747 1.89 -19.03 -17.12
N TRP A 748 0.99 -18.29 -16.45
CA TRP A 748 0.91 -18.21 -15.01
C TRP A 748 -0.06 -19.24 -14.45
N VAL A 749 0.19 -19.71 -13.23
CA VAL A 749 -0.63 -20.73 -12.57
C VAL A 749 -0.87 -20.36 -11.10
N GLU A 750 -2.13 -20.40 -10.64
CA GLU A 750 -2.48 -20.38 -9.22
C GLU A 750 -3.27 -21.63 -8.83
N ARG A 751 -3.11 -22.06 -7.57
CA ARG A 751 -3.80 -23.22 -7.01
C ARG A 751 -4.88 -22.82 -6.01
N TRP A 752 -5.98 -23.56 -6.04
CA TRP A 752 -7.10 -23.45 -5.13
C TRP A 752 -7.47 -24.82 -4.56
N GLY A 753 -7.84 -24.87 -3.28
CA GLY A 753 -8.23 -26.10 -2.60
C GLY A 753 -7.11 -26.79 -1.80
N PRO A 754 -7.32 -28.04 -1.37
CA PRO A 754 -8.52 -28.83 -1.61
C PRO A 754 -9.79 -28.18 -1.03
N GLY A 755 -10.88 -28.22 -1.78
CA GLY A 755 -12.21 -27.91 -1.26
C GLY A 755 -12.72 -29.03 -0.34
N LYS A 756 -13.95 -28.90 0.19
CA LYS A 756 -14.58 -29.92 1.07
C LYS A 756 -14.67 -31.31 0.42
N ASP A 757 -14.74 -31.37 -0.90
CA ASP A 757 -14.81 -32.62 -1.68
C ASP A 757 -13.42 -33.08 -2.18
N ASN A 758 -12.33 -32.62 -1.55
CA ASN A 758 -10.94 -32.80 -1.99
C ASN A 758 -10.62 -32.25 -3.40
N ALA A 759 -11.54 -31.50 -4.01
CA ALA A 759 -11.35 -30.92 -5.33
C ALA A 759 -10.21 -29.89 -5.31
N VAL A 760 -9.25 -30.08 -6.22
CA VAL A 760 -8.17 -29.12 -6.48
C VAL A 760 -8.49 -28.39 -7.78
N TYR A 761 -8.31 -27.07 -7.77
CA TYR A 761 -8.51 -26.25 -8.97
C TYR A 761 -7.24 -25.49 -9.31
N LEU A 762 -7.02 -25.26 -10.60
CA LEU A 762 -5.97 -24.40 -11.12
C LEU A 762 -6.58 -23.27 -11.93
N THR A 763 -6.07 -22.06 -11.77
CA THR A 763 -6.27 -21.00 -12.76
C THR A 763 -5.00 -20.87 -13.59
N VAL A 764 -5.12 -20.96 -14.91
CA VAL A 764 -3.98 -20.97 -15.84
C VAL A 764 -4.17 -19.81 -16.81
N TYR A 765 -3.33 -18.78 -16.72
CA TYR A 765 -3.46 -17.55 -17.51
C TYR A 765 -2.28 -17.38 -18.46
N ASN A 766 -2.56 -17.14 -19.74
CA ASN A 766 -1.55 -16.82 -20.72
C ASN A 766 -1.41 -15.30 -20.86
N ALA A 767 -0.27 -14.76 -20.46
CA ALA A 767 0.05 -13.34 -20.52
C ALA A 767 0.57 -12.87 -21.89
N ALA A 768 0.82 -13.78 -22.83
CA ALA A 768 1.12 -13.43 -24.21
C ALA A 768 -0.16 -13.15 -24.99
N GLN A 769 -0.04 -12.36 -26.06
CA GLN A 769 -1.15 -12.04 -26.96
C GLN A 769 -1.58 -13.21 -27.86
N LYS A 770 -0.69 -14.18 -28.05
CA LYS A 770 -0.94 -15.36 -28.89
C LYS A 770 -1.19 -16.58 -28.01
N GLU A 771 -1.96 -17.52 -28.54
CA GLU A 771 -2.15 -18.82 -27.91
C GLU A 771 -0.80 -19.50 -27.65
N ARG A 772 -0.73 -20.21 -26.52
CA ARG A 772 0.42 -21.02 -26.12
C ARG A 772 -0.03 -22.45 -25.83
N LEU A 773 0.68 -23.42 -26.37
CA LEU A 773 0.58 -24.81 -25.93
C LEU A 773 1.53 -25.01 -24.75
N VAL A 774 0.99 -25.19 -23.55
CA VAL A 774 1.75 -25.28 -22.29
C VAL A 774 1.78 -26.73 -21.77
N SER A 775 2.88 -27.13 -21.14
CA SER A 775 2.93 -28.31 -20.28
C SER A 775 2.97 -27.88 -18.80
N LEU A 776 1.98 -28.33 -18.03
CA LEU A 776 1.96 -28.15 -16.58
C LEU A 776 2.47 -29.42 -15.89
N ALA A 777 3.54 -29.28 -15.11
CA ALA A 777 4.04 -30.33 -14.22
C ALA A 777 3.36 -30.20 -12.86
N ILE A 778 2.59 -31.21 -12.47
CA ILE A 778 1.73 -31.21 -11.28
C ILE A 778 2.22 -32.29 -10.32
N ASP A 779 2.76 -31.89 -9.17
CA ASP A 779 3.21 -32.82 -8.12
C ASP A 779 1.99 -33.46 -7.44
N HIS A 780 1.75 -34.73 -7.75
CA HIS A 780 0.61 -35.47 -7.23
C HIS A 780 0.86 -36.08 -5.84
N THR A 781 2.09 -36.00 -5.33
CA THR A 781 2.42 -36.46 -3.98
C THR A 781 2.12 -35.39 -2.93
N SER A 782 2.22 -34.11 -3.32
CA SER A 782 1.88 -32.96 -2.48
C SER A 782 0.41 -32.53 -2.58
N LEU A 783 -0.34 -33.06 -3.54
CA LEU A 783 -1.74 -32.77 -3.77
C LEU A 783 -2.61 -34.00 -3.48
N PRO A 784 -3.87 -33.85 -3.07
CA PRO A 784 -4.79 -34.97 -2.83
C PRO A 784 -5.29 -35.56 -4.16
N LEU A 785 -4.37 -36.04 -4.99
CA LEU A 785 -4.60 -36.65 -6.29
C LEU A 785 -4.15 -38.11 -6.26
N GLY A 786 -4.89 -38.99 -6.92
CA GLY A 786 -4.54 -40.39 -7.09
C GLY A 786 -3.35 -40.58 -8.03
N ARG A 787 -2.76 -41.78 -8.03
CA ARG A 787 -1.53 -42.10 -8.79
C ARG A 787 -1.77 -42.65 -10.20
N THR A 788 -3.00 -43.04 -10.52
CA THR A 788 -3.31 -43.83 -11.73
C THR A 788 -3.64 -42.99 -12.96
N GLY A 789 -4.00 -41.72 -12.78
CA GLY A 789 -4.25 -40.79 -13.88
C GLY A 789 -4.83 -39.47 -13.40
N LEU A 790 -4.63 -38.41 -14.19
CA LEU A 790 -5.15 -37.07 -13.93
C LEU A 790 -6.10 -36.68 -15.05
N SER A 791 -7.31 -36.25 -14.71
CA SER A 791 -8.20 -35.56 -15.64
C SER A 791 -8.40 -34.12 -15.20
N ALA A 792 -8.52 -33.21 -16.18
CA ALA A 792 -8.80 -31.80 -15.96
C ALA A 792 -9.98 -31.38 -16.82
N ILE A 793 -10.93 -30.63 -16.25
CA ILE A 793 -12.03 -29.98 -16.98
C ILE A 793 -11.94 -28.47 -16.79
N ASP A 794 -11.97 -27.70 -17.89
CA ASP A 794 -12.05 -26.24 -17.82
C ASP A 794 -13.50 -25.84 -17.54
N LEU A 795 -13.73 -25.20 -16.40
CA LEU A 795 -15.04 -24.76 -15.95
C LEU A 795 -15.63 -23.63 -16.80
N LEU A 796 -14.80 -22.96 -17.63
CA LEU A 796 -15.26 -21.88 -18.51
C LEU A 796 -15.69 -22.37 -19.90
N SER A 797 -15.11 -23.45 -20.42
CA SER A 797 -15.39 -23.97 -21.77
C SER A 797 -16.02 -25.37 -21.78
N GLY A 798 -15.88 -26.15 -20.70
CA GLY A 798 -16.27 -27.55 -20.63
C GLY A 798 -15.29 -28.52 -21.30
N GLU A 799 -14.20 -28.02 -21.89
CA GLU A 799 -13.15 -28.84 -22.50
C GLU A 799 -12.44 -29.70 -21.44
N LYS A 800 -11.97 -30.87 -21.87
CA LYS A 800 -11.34 -31.87 -21.00
C LYS A 800 -9.95 -32.25 -21.52
N TRP A 801 -9.03 -32.45 -20.60
CA TRP A 801 -7.68 -32.95 -20.87
C TRP A 801 -7.32 -34.08 -19.91
N GLN A 802 -6.39 -34.92 -20.35
CA GLN A 802 -5.81 -35.99 -19.53
C GLN A 802 -4.33 -35.66 -19.30
N GLY A 803 -3.86 -35.89 -18.08
CA GLY A 803 -2.46 -35.77 -17.70
C GLY A 803 -1.77 -37.12 -17.75
N GLU A 804 -0.54 -37.14 -18.23
CA GLU A 804 0.31 -38.33 -18.29
C GLU A 804 1.16 -38.44 -17.02
N ALA A 805 1.18 -39.62 -16.40
CA ALA A 805 2.01 -39.87 -15.23
C ALA A 805 3.49 -39.89 -15.62
N LYS A 806 4.32 -39.15 -14.89
CA LYS A 806 5.78 -39.10 -15.07
C LYS A 806 6.47 -39.01 -13.71
N GLY A 807 6.82 -40.16 -13.14
CA GLY A 807 7.43 -40.22 -11.81
C GLY A 807 6.47 -39.71 -10.74
N GLU A 808 6.87 -38.68 -10.00
CA GLU A 808 6.07 -38.03 -8.94
C GLU A 808 5.15 -36.90 -9.47
N GLU A 809 5.12 -36.69 -10.79
CA GLU A 809 4.35 -35.62 -11.42
C GLU A 809 3.34 -36.16 -12.44
N PHE A 810 2.28 -35.40 -12.68
CA PHE A 810 1.51 -35.49 -13.93
C PHE A 810 1.91 -34.37 -14.86
N LEU A 811 2.08 -34.69 -16.15
CA LEU A 811 2.23 -33.70 -17.21
C LEU A 811 0.89 -33.47 -17.91
N LEU A 812 0.33 -32.28 -17.74
CA LEU A 812 -0.91 -31.86 -18.39
C LEU A 812 -0.58 -30.90 -19.54
N ARG A 813 -0.89 -31.29 -20.79
CA ARG A 813 -0.67 -30.46 -21.98
C ARG A 813 -1.98 -29.85 -22.47
N LEU A 814 -2.03 -28.53 -22.61
CA LEU A 814 -3.23 -27.83 -23.07
C LEU A 814 -2.91 -26.51 -23.79
N PRO A 815 -3.72 -26.10 -24.79
CA PRO A 815 -3.61 -24.77 -25.40
C PRO A 815 -4.29 -23.73 -24.50
N VAL A 816 -3.65 -22.60 -24.23
CA VAL A 816 -4.22 -21.47 -23.47
C VAL A 816 -4.27 -20.25 -24.38
N PRO A 817 -5.47 -19.74 -24.73
CA PRO A 817 -5.60 -18.57 -25.61
C PRO A 817 -4.90 -17.34 -25.03
N GLY A 818 -4.40 -16.46 -25.90
CA GLY A 818 -3.68 -15.25 -25.49
C GLY A 818 -4.54 -14.31 -24.65
N GLU A 819 -3.95 -13.77 -23.58
CA GLU A 819 -4.60 -12.87 -22.60
C GLU A 819 -5.87 -13.45 -21.95
N GLN A 820 -5.98 -14.78 -21.88
CA GLN A 820 -7.11 -15.48 -21.31
C GLN A 820 -6.69 -16.46 -20.20
N VAL A 821 -7.65 -16.71 -19.31
CA VAL A 821 -7.55 -17.71 -18.23
C VAL A 821 -8.37 -18.96 -18.58
N ARG A 822 -7.86 -20.12 -18.17
CA ARG A 822 -8.62 -21.37 -18.00
C ARG A 822 -8.78 -21.69 -16.52
N VAL A 823 -9.92 -22.26 -16.14
CA VAL A 823 -10.19 -22.64 -14.75
C VAL A 823 -10.35 -24.16 -14.68
N LEU A 824 -9.26 -24.86 -14.38
CA LEU A 824 -9.22 -26.32 -14.40
C LEU A 824 -9.68 -26.88 -13.06
N GLN A 825 -10.67 -27.77 -13.07
CA GLN A 825 -10.93 -28.68 -11.95
C GLN A 825 -10.18 -29.98 -12.21
N LEU A 826 -9.33 -30.38 -11.25
CA LEU A 826 -8.55 -31.61 -11.31
C LEU A 826 -9.29 -32.76 -10.62
N SER A 827 -9.23 -33.94 -11.21
CA SER A 827 -9.72 -35.19 -10.63
C SER A 827 -8.79 -36.35 -10.94
N SER A 828 -8.75 -37.34 -10.05
CA SER A 828 -8.12 -38.62 -10.37
C SER A 828 -8.94 -39.29 -11.47
N ALA A 829 -8.30 -39.77 -12.54
CA ALA A 829 -9.00 -40.59 -13.52
C ALA A 829 -9.50 -41.87 -12.84
N ALA A 830 -10.76 -42.23 -13.09
CA ALA A 830 -11.25 -43.56 -12.70
C ALA A 830 -10.33 -44.62 -13.34
N ALA A 831 -10.01 -45.68 -12.61
CA ALA A 831 -9.37 -46.83 -13.23
C ALA A 831 -10.25 -47.29 -14.41
N PRO A 832 -9.64 -47.59 -15.57
CA PRO A 832 -10.38 -47.92 -16.79
C PRO A 832 -11.34 -49.10 -16.62
#